data_AF-A0A9W7ZJJ9-F1
#
_entry.id   AF-A0A9W7ZJJ9-F1
#
_cell.length_a   1.000
_cell.length_b   1.000
_cell.length_c   1.000
_cell.angle_alpha   90.00
_cell.angle_beta   90.00
_cell.angle_gamma   90.00
#
_symmetry.space_group_name_H-M   'P 1'
#
loop_
_entity.id
_entity.type
_entity.pdbx_description
1 polymer ?
#
loop_
_entity_poly.entity_id
_entity_poly.type
_entity_poly.pdbx_seq_one_letter_code
_entity_poly.pdbx_strand_id
1 'polypeptide(L)'
;MRYLRVISIGLGFLLPMVLGCGMTTHEQITQRAISWFVDDGHHDAAVNPASIEHYRSLMTEHWSYVLGGSFFPDWTAALYIRQKGPTFSKKRRERLEAFMFGIISHDVADILWHGHNNKQEGFIRAISLGSMDGHYDAAHSLVDRGAETVLRHGRDANPSLRRWSMPEDDIRAIYQAMGIDLKAKAEGRPLDSLYYCFHRGFVAAQGIELIGSEVFPLYAAQSPVLVEQIENYYRGGVTDMMGWIPHCWKELMRWINTDMELPYGKSFCELVVEEYGDYKDNWAVSYIDAQPPKINSLVSPHNHPVMDTAALSATQEPISMPEVVVTQDEGGITLSVATGPPPASPATAPSPLARRGLVDHIVYGMDCDALTDRYSSVITLSSSVSYAGLGTAVASGRFGGGNQVNLAVSAPFYKTDTVRGAIFIVRDPRQLQGTTQRDIAQAADQTLLGESVAIPVRFGHSLAVLDYNHDGIDDLVVGVPGDGAQQQTYAGKVLVFLGHSGTGLSTEPDYTIQFDASLNHNTQLGEVLRVADLNGDSRLDLLIGAPSYELQANNTCSSSLAQAGAVFGIYSRPQQTPLLTHPDLHIYAHDPSAYANFGKSLTVDTINGQRTLVVGAPGFKSGPNPLAGKIYGFTLSSIAAPTPQFNIVGTSKFQQLGQ
;
A
#
# COMPACT_ATOMS: atom_id res chain seq x y z
N MET A 1 26.41 28.71 -31.05
CA MET A 1 26.62 27.55 -31.93
C MET A 1 27.47 26.51 -31.22
N ARG A 2 27.06 25.24 -31.34
CA ARG A 2 27.76 23.98 -30.99
C ARG A 2 27.91 23.62 -29.50
N TYR A 3 26.88 22.94 -28.97
CA TYR A 3 27.03 21.63 -28.30
C TYR A 3 25.71 20.85 -28.47
N LEU A 4 25.41 20.44 -29.70
CA LEU A 4 24.44 19.38 -30.01
C LEU A 4 25.26 18.10 -30.17
N ARG A 5 25.24 17.22 -29.17
CA ARG A 5 25.62 15.82 -29.36
C ARG A 5 24.33 15.00 -29.32
N VAL A 6 23.82 14.74 -30.51
CA VAL A 6 22.85 13.67 -30.76
C VAL A 6 23.56 12.36 -30.42
N ILE A 7 23.13 11.71 -29.36
CA ILE A 7 23.59 10.38 -28.99
C ILE A 7 22.49 9.40 -29.44
N SER A 8 22.59 8.93 -30.68
CA SER A 8 21.83 7.78 -31.16
C SER A 8 22.51 6.51 -30.65
N ILE A 9 22.13 6.01 -29.48
CA ILE A 9 22.66 4.75 -28.93
C ILE A 9 21.55 3.70 -28.92
N GLY A 10 21.82 2.53 -29.52
CA GLY A 10 20.91 1.39 -29.54
C GLY A 10 20.68 0.80 -28.15
N LEU A 11 19.49 0.22 -27.95
CA LEU A 11 18.97 -0.29 -26.67
C LEU A 11 19.98 -1.12 -25.83
N GLY A 12 20.83 -1.90 -26.49
CA GLY A 12 21.79 -2.81 -25.81
C GLY A 12 22.87 -2.13 -24.96
N PHE A 13 23.10 -0.82 -25.10
CA PHE A 13 24.18 -0.11 -24.39
C PHE A 13 23.70 0.78 -23.23
N LEU A 14 22.41 1.13 -23.14
CA LEU A 14 21.90 2.05 -22.12
C LEU A 14 21.20 1.35 -20.95
N LEU A 15 20.49 0.25 -21.18
CA LEU A 15 19.78 -0.50 -20.13
C LEU A 15 20.65 -1.11 -19.01
N PRO A 16 21.96 -1.38 -19.19
CA PRO A 16 22.86 -1.70 -18.07
C PRO A 16 23.04 -0.60 -17.04
N MET A 17 22.75 0.66 -17.38
CA MET A 17 23.06 1.84 -16.55
C MET A 17 21.84 2.46 -15.86
N VAL A 18 20.69 1.77 -15.90
CA VAL A 18 19.39 2.29 -15.45
C VAL A 18 18.97 1.60 -14.16
N LEU A 19 19.65 1.93 -13.07
CA LEU A 19 19.47 1.32 -11.75
C LEU A 19 19.43 2.44 -10.72
N GLY A 20 18.24 2.92 -10.43
CA GLY A 20 17.91 3.86 -9.36
C GLY A 20 16.50 3.55 -8.86
N CYS A 21 16.29 3.76 -7.56
CA CYS A 21 15.09 3.43 -6.76
C CYS A 21 13.77 3.64 -7.53
N GLY A 22 12.83 2.71 -7.40
CA GLY A 22 11.61 2.62 -8.23
C GLY A 22 10.88 3.94 -8.53
N MET A 23 11.27 4.63 -9.59
CA MET A 23 10.87 6.02 -9.91
C MET A 23 9.36 6.17 -10.17
N THR A 24 8.78 5.24 -10.92
CA THR A 24 7.34 5.16 -11.20
C THR A 24 6.58 4.94 -9.91
N THR A 25 7.13 4.10 -9.01
CA THR A 25 6.52 3.89 -7.70
C THR A 25 6.47 5.19 -6.91
N HIS A 26 7.61 5.86 -6.79
CA HIS A 26 7.78 7.13 -6.07
C HIS A 26 6.88 8.24 -6.65
N GLU A 27 6.82 8.33 -7.97
CA GLU A 27 5.95 9.28 -8.64
C GLU A 27 4.48 8.97 -8.39
N GLN A 28 4.07 7.71 -8.50
CA GLN A 28 2.68 7.31 -8.32
C GLN A 28 2.18 7.56 -6.90
N ILE A 29 2.94 7.17 -5.88
CA ILE A 29 2.51 7.43 -4.49
C ILE A 29 2.39 8.94 -4.24
N THR A 30 3.32 9.74 -4.78
CA THR A 30 3.32 11.21 -4.65
C THR A 30 2.10 11.82 -5.33
N GLN A 31 1.84 11.41 -6.58
CA GLN A 31 0.69 11.88 -7.36
C GLN A 31 -0.64 11.48 -6.73
N ARG A 32 -0.75 10.27 -6.18
CA ARG A 32 -1.98 9.82 -5.54
C ARG A 32 -2.20 10.52 -4.20
N ALA A 33 -1.12 10.75 -3.44
CA ALA A 33 -1.16 11.39 -2.13
C ALA A 33 -1.73 12.81 -2.16
N ILE A 34 -1.57 13.57 -3.26
CA ILE A 34 -2.19 14.91 -3.38
C ILE A 34 -3.72 14.86 -3.23
N SER A 35 -4.36 13.78 -3.66
CA SER A 35 -5.80 13.60 -3.54
C SER A 35 -6.23 13.22 -2.11
N TRP A 36 -5.27 12.89 -1.24
CA TRP A 36 -5.44 12.54 0.16
C TRP A 36 -4.86 13.60 1.11
N PHE A 37 -4.26 14.66 0.56
CA PHE A 37 -3.77 15.80 1.31
C PHE A 37 -4.91 16.74 1.66
N VAL A 38 -5.74 16.27 2.58
CA VAL A 38 -6.92 16.94 3.12
C VAL A 38 -6.75 17.18 4.62
N ASP A 39 -7.69 17.90 5.20
CA ASP A 39 -7.78 18.08 6.64
C ASP A 39 -7.86 16.71 7.36
N ASP A 40 -7.36 16.59 8.58
CA ASP A 40 -7.56 15.39 9.42
C ASP A 40 -8.27 15.73 10.73
N GLY A 41 -8.74 16.97 10.90
CA GLY A 41 -9.40 17.45 12.12
C GLY A 41 -8.44 17.72 13.27
N HIS A 42 -7.14 17.44 13.10
CA HIS A 42 -6.10 17.74 14.09
C HIS A 42 -5.42 19.07 13.76
N HIS A 43 -6.11 20.16 14.10
CA HIS A 43 -5.63 21.51 13.79
C HIS A 43 -4.65 22.02 14.82
N ASP A 44 -3.60 22.67 14.33
CA ASP A 44 -2.79 23.60 15.10
C ASP A 44 -2.56 24.88 14.30
N ALA A 45 -1.78 25.82 14.86
CA ALA A 45 -1.52 27.10 14.20
C ALA A 45 -0.83 26.93 12.82
N ALA A 46 -0.12 25.83 12.60
CA ALA A 46 0.68 25.58 11.40
C ALA A 46 -0.03 24.68 10.38
N VAL A 47 -0.86 23.74 10.83
CA VAL A 47 -1.65 22.81 10.00
C VAL A 47 -3.13 23.11 10.20
N ASN A 48 -3.71 23.81 9.23
CA ASN A 48 -5.11 24.17 9.19
C ASN A 48 -5.61 24.15 7.73
N PRO A 49 -6.93 24.21 7.47
CA PRO A 49 -7.46 24.12 6.11
C PRO A 49 -6.86 25.12 5.11
N ALA A 50 -6.52 26.33 5.56
CA ALA A 50 -5.94 27.35 4.68
C ALA A 50 -4.48 27.05 4.34
N SER A 51 -3.68 26.57 5.30
CA SER A 51 -2.28 26.17 5.02
C SER A 51 -2.22 24.90 4.16
N ILE A 52 -3.10 23.93 4.39
CA ILE A 52 -3.21 22.74 3.53
C ILE A 52 -3.53 23.15 2.08
N GLU A 53 -4.53 24.01 1.87
CA GLU A 53 -4.89 24.49 0.53
C GLU A 53 -3.75 25.28 -0.13
N HIS A 54 -3.03 26.10 0.65
CA HIS A 54 -1.86 26.82 0.16
C HIS A 54 -0.78 25.88 -0.38
N TYR A 55 -0.37 24.87 0.41
CA TYR A 55 0.67 23.92 -0.04
C TYR A 55 0.17 22.99 -1.14
N ARG A 56 -1.12 22.63 -1.15
CA ARG A 56 -1.75 21.89 -2.26
C ARG A 56 -1.65 22.68 -3.56
N SER A 57 -1.96 23.98 -3.53
CA SER A 57 -1.81 24.87 -4.69
C SER A 57 -0.35 25.01 -5.11
N LEU A 58 0.57 25.19 -4.15
CA LEU A 58 2.01 25.31 -4.39
C LEU A 58 2.58 24.07 -5.09
N MET A 59 2.27 22.87 -4.58
CA MET A 59 2.68 21.61 -5.21
C MET A 59 2.08 21.45 -6.60
N THR A 60 0.81 21.82 -6.77
CA THR A 60 0.11 21.73 -8.06
C THR A 60 0.68 22.68 -9.12
N GLU A 61 1.12 23.87 -8.72
CA GLU A 61 1.76 24.87 -9.59
C GLU A 61 3.19 24.47 -9.95
N HIS A 62 3.96 23.96 -8.99
CA HIS A 62 5.37 23.59 -9.15
C HIS A 62 5.57 22.07 -9.25
N TRP A 63 4.61 21.35 -9.86
CA TRP A 63 4.57 19.88 -9.87
C TRP A 63 5.85 19.21 -10.39
N SER A 64 6.52 19.81 -11.39
CA SER A 64 7.79 19.26 -11.90
C SER A 64 8.91 19.27 -10.86
N TYR A 65 8.88 20.19 -9.89
CA TYR A 65 9.80 20.20 -8.75
C TYR A 65 9.42 19.11 -7.74
N VAL A 66 8.13 18.88 -7.49
CA VAL A 66 7.66 17.76 -6.64
C VAL A 66 8.17 16.43 -7.22
N LEU A 67 7.91 16.17 -8.50
CA LEU A 67 8.36 14.95 -9.17
C LEU A 67 9.89 14.81 -9.18
N GLY A 68 10.59 15.92 -9.40
CA GLY A 68 12.05 15.93 -9.32
C GLY A 68 12.55 15.56 -7.93
N GLY A 69 11.88 16.04 -6.87
CA GLY A 69 12.19 15.76 -5.47
C GLY A 69 11.89 14.32 -5.05
N SER A 70 10.85 13.70 -5.60
CA SER A 70 10.48 12.29 -5.33
C SER A 70 11.54 11.26 -5.73
N PHE A 71 12.70 11.69 -6.24
CA PHE A 71 13.84 10.85 -6.59
C PHE A 71 15.10 11.14 -5.76
N PHE A 72 15.04 12.10 -4.83
CA PHE A 72 16.17 12.44 -3.97
C PHE A 72 16.00 11.83 -2.59
N PRO A 73 17.08 11.25 -2.02
CA PRO A 73 17.05 10.65 -0.68
C PRO A 73 16.89 11.71 0.42
N ASP A 74 16.66 11.26 1.67
CA ASP A 74 16.44 12.02 2.91
C ASP A 74 17.46 13.14 3.21
N TRP A 75 16.99 14.40 3.26
CA TRP A 75 17.83 15.56 3.56
C TRP A 75 17.28 16.44 4.69
N THR A 76 18.20 16.92 5.52
CA THR A 76 18.00 18.04 6.46
C THR A 76 17.98 19.42 5.77
N ALA A 77 17.45 19.50 4.54
CA ALA A 77 17.37 20.72 3.71
C ALA A 77 16.36 21.74 4.24
N ALA A 78 15.40 21.26 5.03
CA ALA A 78 14.52 22.04 5.88
C ALA A 78 15.30 23.20 6.54
N LEU A 79 16.29 22.92 7.39
CA LEU A 79 17.03 23.95 8.15
C LEU A 79 17.60 25.08 7.26
N TYR A 80 18.03 24.75 6.05
CA TYR A 80 18.50 25.72 5.07
C TYR A 80 17.38 26.67 4.60
N ILE A 81 16.18 26.15 4.33
CA ILE A 81 14.99 26.96 4.02
C ILE A 81 14.69 27.92 5.17
N ARG A 82 14.72 27.47 6.43
CA ARG A 82 14.45 28.37 7.57
C ARG A 82 15.52 29.46 7.71
N GLN A 83 16.79 29.11 7.57
CA GLN A 83 17.90 30.05 7.75
C GLN A 83 18.08 31.03 6.58
N LYS A 84 17.83 30.60 5.35
CA LYS A 84 18.12 31.37 4.12
C LYS A 84 16.88 31.74 3.32
N GLY A 85 15.77 31.03 3.49
CA GLY A 85 14.49 31.26 2.83
C GLY A 85 13.95 32.68 2.91
N PRO A 86 14.09 33.42 4.03
CA PRO A 86 13.68 34.83 4.09
C PRO A 86 14.42 35.75 3.10
N THR A 87 15.59 35.31 2.59
CA THR A 87 16.39 36.05 1.60
C THR A 87 16.07 35.64 0.16
N PHE A 88 15.24 34.62 -0.05
CA PHE A 88 14.91 34.14 -1.39
C PHE A 88 13.77 34.95 -2.00
N SER A 89 13.77 35.06 -3.33
CA SER A 89 12.57 35.51 -4.04
C SER A 89 11.42 34.53 -3.74
N LYS A 90 10.19 35.03 -3.73
CA LYS A 90 8.98 34.19 -3.50
C LYS A 90 9.00 32.93 -4.39
N LYS A 91 9.27 33.12 -5.68
CA LYS A 91 9.33 32.05 -6.68
C LYS A 91 10.41 31.01 -6.38
N ARG A 92 11.62 31.42 -5.97
CA ARG A 92 12.70 30.49 -5.61
C ARG A 92 12.33 29.68 -4.36
N ARG A 93 11.73 30.33 -3.37
CA ARG A 93 11.26 29.66 -2.14
C ARG A 93 10.19 28.61 -2.42
N GLU A 94 9.15 28.96 -3.18
CA GLU A 94 8.04 28.04 -3.50
C GLU A 94 8.52 26.80 -4.25
N ARG A 95 9.49 26.95 -5.18
CA ARG A 95 10.08 25.83 -5.91
C ARG A 95 10.88 24.89 -5.02
N LEU A 96 11.64 25.44 -4.09
CA LEU A 96 12.40 24.65 -3.12
C LEU A 96 11.46 23.93 -2.15
N GLU A 97 10.42 24.61 -1.66
CA GLU A 97 9.38 23.98 -0.83
C GLU A 97 8.69 22.83 -1.60
N ALA A 98 8.26 23.05 -2.85
CA ALA A 98 7.64 22.00 -3.67
C ALA A 98 8.57 20.79 -3.86
N PHE A 99 9.86 21.03 -4.10
CA PHE A 99 10.86 19.98 -4.22
C PHE A 99 10.99 19.17 -2.92
N MET A 100 10.94 19.81 -1.75
CA MET A 100 10.97 19.12 -0.46
C MET A 100 9.78 18.19 -0.24
N PHE A 101 8.57 18.59 -0.64
CA PHE A 101 7.39 17.70 -0.56
C PHE A 101 7.61 16.41 -1.36
N GLY A 102 8.29 16.50 -2.51
CA GLY A 102 8.72 15.33 -3.27
C GLY A 102 9.66 14.41 -2.50
N ILE A 103 10.71 14.97 -1.88
CA ILE A 103 11.67 14.21 -1.06
C ILE A 103 10.96 13.46 0.07
N ILE A 104 10.03 14.11 0.77
CA ILE A 104 9.27 13.45 1.84
C ILE A 104 8.47 12.27 1.32
N SER A 105 7.91 12.36 0.10
CA SER A 105 7.24 11.22 -0.52
C SER A 105 8.19 10.06 -0.83
N HIS A 106 9.44 10.36 -1.21
CA HIS A 106 10.47 9.35 -1.40
C HIS A 106 10.84 8.66 -0.09
N ASP A 107 11.08 9.43 0.97
CA ASP A 107 11.46 8.88 2.27
C ASP A 107 10.41 7.91 2.83
N VAL A 108 9.12 8.25 2.67
CA VAL A 108 8.02 7.34 3.06
C VAL A 108 8.11 6.00 2.30
N ALA A 109 8.39 6.03 1.01
CA ALA A 109 8.52 4.83 0.19
C ALA A 109 9.67 3.95 0.66
N ASP A 110 10.85 4.56 0.78
CA ASP A 110 12.08 3.86 1.17
C ASP A 110 11.94 3.25 2.57
N ILE A 111 11.36 3.98 3.53
CA ILE A 111 11.13 3.48 4.89
C ILE A 111 10.19 2.27 4.86
N LEU A 112 9.05 2.35 4.15
CA LEU A 112 8.05 1.29 4.14
C LEU A 112 8.46 0.08 3.29
N TRP A 113 9.41 0.23 2.36
CA TRP A 113 9.96 -0.86 1.55
C TRP A 113 11.18 -1.52 2.15
N HIS A 114 12.15 -0.74 2.63
CA HIS A 114 13.43 -1.25 3.15
C HIS A 114 13.43 -1.49 4.67
N GLY A 115 12.54 -0.82 5.39
CA GLY A 115 12.60 -0.69 6.84
C GLY A 115 13.65 0.33 7.29
N HIS A 116 13.59 0.74 8.56
CA HIS A 116 14.56 1.69 9.13
C HIS A 116 15.86 0.99 9.57
N ASN A 117 17.02 1.67 9.48
CA ASN A 117 18.33 1.20 9.97
C ASN A 117 18.74 -0.22 9.54
N ASN A 118 18.49 -0.60 8.27
CA ASN A 118 18.82 -1.91 7.72
C ASN A 118 18.13 -3.11 8.41
N LYS A 119 16.96 -2.91 9.04
CA LYS A 119 16.21 -4.00 9.68
C LYS A 119 15.57 -5.00 8.71
N GLN A 120 15.61 -4.75 7.39
CA GLN A 120 15.08 -5.65 6.35
C GLN A 120 13.59 -5.98 6.55
N GLU A 121 12.76 -4.94 6.68
CA GLU A 121 11.33 -5.04 6.98
C GLU A 121 10.44 -4.70 5.75
N GLY A 122 9.13 -4.52 5.96
CA GLY A 122 8.24 -3.97 4.95
C GLY A 122 7.96 -4.88 3.75
N PHE A 123 7.69 -4.26 2.60
CA PHE A 123 7.28 -4.98 1.39
C PHE A 123 8.38 -5.86 0.78
N ILE A 124 9.65 -5.45 0.87
CA ILE A 124 10.77 -6.25 0.35
C ILE A 124 10.92 -7.55 1.15
N ARG A 125 10.73 -7.50 2.48
CA ARG A 125 10.71 -8.71 3.32
C ARG A 125 9.63 -9.68 2.87
N ALA A 126 8.47 -9.17 2.45
CA ALA A 126 7.39 -10.01 1.97
C ALA A 126 7.73 -10.76 0.68
N ILE A 127 8.39 -10.08 -0.25
CA ILE A 127 8.85 -10.69 -1.49
C ILE A 127 10.02 -11.65 -1.22
N SER A 128 10.90 -11.29 -0.29
CA SER A 128 12.03 -12.12 0.15
C SER A 128 11.55 -13.49 0.63
N LEU A 129 10.66 -13.51 1.63
CA LEU A 129 10.18 -14.74 2.24
C LEU A 129 9.15 -15.47 1.38
N GLY A 130 8.30 -14.74 0.65
CA GLY A 130 7.28 -15.32 -0.20
C GLY A 130 7.82 -15.91 -1.50
N SER A 131 8.71 -15.21 -2.21
CA SER A 131 9.10 -15.58 -3.59
C SER A 131 10.58 -15.93 -3.76
N MET A 132 11.44 -15.52 -2.84
CA MET A 132 12.91 -15.57 -2.99
C MET A 132 13.61 -16.38 -1.90
N ASP A 133 12.92 -17.27 -1.20
CA ASP A 133 13.51 -18.15 -0.19
C ASP A 133 14.30 -17.42 0.92
N GLY A 134 13.89 -16.19 1.25
CA GLY A 134 14.55 -15.35 2.24
C GLY A 134 15.75 -14.54 1.72
N HIS A 135 16.06 -14.58 0.41
CA HIS A 135 17.14 -13.79 -0.17
C HIS A 135 16.72 -12.31 -0.33
N TYR A 136 16.98 -11.51 0.70
CA TYR A 136 16.59 -10.11 0.74
C TYR A 136 17.19 -9.26 -0.39
N ASP A 137 18.48 -9.39 -0.68
CA ASP A 137 19.13 -8.58 -1.74
C ASP A 137 18.57 -8.89 -3.14
N ALA A 138 18.17 -10.14 -3.37
CA ALA A 138 17.50 -10.55 -4.60
C ALA A 138 16.09 -9.96 -4.68
N ALA A 139 15.34 -9.98 -3.58
CA ALA A 139 14.03 -9.36 -3.48
C ALA A 139 14.10 -7.83 -3.65
N HIS A 140 15.06 -7.17 -3.02
CA HIS A 140 15.32 -5.74 -3.17
C HIS A 140 15.60 -5.38 -4.63
N SER A 141 16.55 -6.10 -5.25
CA SER A 141 16.87 -5.92 -6.66
C SER A 141 15.69 -6.19 -7.58
N LEU A 142 14.82 -7.14 -7.24
CA LEU A 142 13.59 -7.40 -7.97
C LEU A 142 12.60 -6.24 -7.81
N VAL A 143 12.34 -5.77 -6.59
CA VAL A 143 11.35 -4.71 -6.32
C VAL A 143 11.70 -3.42 -7.02
N ASP A 144 12.95 -2.96 -6.93
CA ASP A 144 13.42 -1.71 -7.53
C ASP A 144 13.13 -1.61 -9.04
N ARG A 145 13.12 -2.75 -9.74
CA ARG A 145 12.87 -2.81 -11.18
C ARG A 145 11.49 -3.34 -11.53
N GLY A 146 11.04 -4.35 -10.80
CA GLY A 146 9.81 -5.07 -11.07
C GLY A 146 8.60 -4.23 -10.75
N ALA A 147 8.61 -3.49 -9.62
CA ALA A 147 7.49 -2.63 -9.25
C ALA A 147 7.21 -1.58 -10.35
N GLU A 148 8.25 -1.03 -10.94
CA GLU A 148 8.18 -0.11 -12.08
C GLU A 148 7.40 -0.70 -13.25
N THR A 149 7.75 -1.92 -13.63
CA THR A 149 7.11 -2.62 -14.77
C THR A 149 5.69 -3.04 -14.46
N VAL A 150 5.41 -3.48 -13.23
CA VAL A 150 4.06 -3.89 -12.78
C VAL A 150 3.12 -2.68 -12.74
N LEU A 151 3.56 -1.59 -12.11
CA LEU A 151 2.78 -0.36 -12.02
C LEU A 151 2.58 0.29 -13.40
N ARG A 152 3.59 0.24 -14.27
CA ARG A 152 3.49 0.73 -15.65
C ARG A 152 2.59 -0.14 -16.53
N HIS A 153 2.64 -1.46 -16.37
CA HIS A 153 1.78 -2.38 -17.13
C HIS A 153 0.30 -2.15 -16.84
N GLY A 154 -0.03 -1.90 -15.57
CA GLY A 154 -1.40 -1.64 -15.15
C GLY A 154 -1.95 -0.26 -15.52
N ARG A 155 -1.19 0.63 -16.19
CA ARG A 155 -1.58 2.04 -16.42
C ARG A 155 -1.21 2.58 -17.79
N ASP A 156 -1.98 3.55 -18.27
CA ASP A 156 -1.61 4.34 -19.44
C ASP A 156 -0.39 5.23 -19.13
N ALA A 157 0.31 5.63 -20.18
CA ALA A 157 1.47 6.51 -20.06
C ALA A 157 1.07 7.83 -19.41
N ASN A 158 1.87 8.30 -18.45
CA ASN A 158 1.58 9.53 -17.71
C ASN A 158 2.32 10.73 -18.32
N PRO A 159 1.64 11.70 -18.96
CA PRO A 159 2.30 12.86 -19.54
C PRO A 159 3.00 13.75 -18.49
N SER A 160 2.57 13.70 -17.23
CA SER A 160 3.16 14.48 -16.14
C SER A 160 4.60 14.04 -15.82
N LEU A 161 4.98 12.79 -16.13
CA LEU A 161 6.36 12.28 -15.99
C LEU A 161 7.36 12.94 -16.94
N ARG A 162 6.90 13.55 -18.02
CA ARG A 162 7.77 14.05 -19.11
C ARG A 162 8.52 15.33 -18.75
N ARG A 163 8.44 15.82 -17.51
CA ARG A 163 9.13 17.02 -17.04
C ARG A 163 9.50 16.95 -15.56
N TRP A 164 10.79 16.97 -15.26
CA TRP A 164 11.32 17.09 -13.89
C TRP A 164 12.12 18.38 -13.73
N SER A 165 12.02 18.99 -12.56
CA SER A 165 12.76 20.20 -12.20
C SER A 165 13.47 20.02 -10.86
N MET A 166 14.64 20.64 -10.67
CA MET A 166 15.30 20.72 -9.37
C MET A 166 15.87 22.13 -9.12
N PRO A 167 15.84 22.62 -7.87
CA PRO A 167 16.47 23.88 -7.48
C PRO A 167 17.98 23.65 -7.27
N GLU A 168 18.70 23.45 -8.38
CA GLU A 168 20.11 23.02 -8.41
C GLU A 168 21.01 23.87 -7.50
N ASP A 169 20.91 25.20 -7.55
CA ASP A 169 21.77 26.08 -6.76
C ASP A 169 21.53 25.94 -5.25
N ASP A 170 20.25 25.79 -4.86
CA ASP A 170 19.86 25.61 -3.46
C ASP A 170 20.35 24.25 -2.93
N ILE A 171 20.15 23.20 -3.72
CA ILE A 171 20.66 21.86 -3.43
C ILE A 171 22.18 21.89 -3.18
N ARG A 172 22.92 22.54 -4.07
CA ARG A 172 24.38 22.65 -3.95
C ARG A 172 24.77 23.37 -2.68
N ALA A 173 24.08 24.47 -2.36
CA ALA A 173 24.34 25.24 -1.16
C ALA A 173 24.01 24.43 0.12
N ILE A 174 22.97 23.60 0.10
CA ILE A 174 22.63 22.68 1.20
C ILE A 174 23.76 21.68 1.43
N TYR A 175 24.20 20.96 0.39
CA TYR A 175 25.31 20.01 0.50
C TYR A 175 26.59 20.65 1.02
N GLN A 176 26.92 21.85 0.53
CA GLN A 176 28.05 22.62 1.02
C GLN A 176 27.91 22.97 2.51
N ALA A 177 26.73 23.38 2.96
CA ALA A 177 26.46 23.68 4.36
C ALA A 177 26.59 22.42 5.26
N MET A 178 26.31 21.24 4.72
CA MET A 178 26.51 19.94 5.39
C MET A 178 27.97 19.45 5.35
N GLY A 179 28.90 20.20 4.73
CA GLY A 179 30.30 19.80 4.58
C GLY A 179 30.54 18.74 3.49
N ILE A 180 29.58 18.53 2.58
CA ILE A 180 29.68 17.56 1.48
C ILE A 180 30.12 18.29 0.21
N ASP A 181 31.34 18.02 -0.26
CA ASP A 181 31.83 18.53 -1.54
C ASP A 181 31.43 17.59 -2.70
N LEU A 182 30.40 18.00 -3.44
CA LEU A 182 29.92 17.30 -4.64
C LEU A 182 30.94 17.27 -5.78
N LYS A 183 31.91 18.20 -5.82
CA LYS A 183 32.95 18.29 -6.85
C LYS A 183 34.13 17.35 -6.54
N ALA A 184 34.52 17.22 -5.28
CA ALA A 184 35.61 16.31 -4.87
C ALA A 184 35.29 14.83 -5.13
N LYS A 185 34.00 14.42 -5.07
CA LYS A 185 33.57 13.05 -5.39
C LYS A 185 33.53 12.73 -6.89
N ALA A 186 33.62 13.73 -7.77
CA ALA A 186 33.59 13.54 -9.22
C ALA A 186 35.01 13.26 -9.75
N GLU A 187 35.55 12.08 -9.46
CA GLU A 187 36.84 11.59 -9.97
C GLU A 187 36.86 11.56 -11.51
N GLY A 188 37.32 12.65 -12.15
CA GLY A 188 37.63 12.71 -13.58
C GLY A 188 36.45 12.59 -14.55
N ARG A 189 35.19 12.62 -14.07
CA ARG A 189 34.01 12.62 -14.96
C ARG A 189 33.53 14.06 -15.23
N PRO A 190 33.31 14.46 -16.50
CA PRO A 190 33.00 15.83 -16.89
C PRO A 190 31.56 16.28 -16.60
N LEU A 191 30.81 15.55 -15.76
CA LEU A 191 29.45 15.88 -15.39
C LEU A 191 29.38 16.00 -13.87
N ASP A 192 28.85 17.12 -13.41
CA ASP A 192 28.56 17.32 -12.00
C ASP A 192 27.72 16.15 -11.46
N SER A 193 28.13 15.55 -10.34
CA SER A 193 27.53 14.32 -9.81
C SER A 193 26.01 14.45 -9.60
N LEU A 194 25.55 15.64 -9.20
CA LEU A 194 24.14 15.95 -9.01
C LEU A 194 23.36 15.96 -10.34
N TYR A 195 23.85 16.71 -11.32
CA TYR A 195 23.23 16.80 -12.64
C TYR A 195 23.20 15.43 -13.33
N TYR A 196 24.28 14.67 -13.21
CA TYR A 196 24.40 13.33 -13.78
C TYR A 196 23.36 12.38 -13.19
N CYS A 197 23.20 12.34 -11.87
CA CYS A 197 22.21 11.50 -11.20
C CYS A 197 20.78 11.89 -11.59
N PHE A 198 20.46 13.19 -11.55
CA PHE A 198 19.14 13.69 -11.91
C PHE A 198 18.77 13.37 -13.37
N HIS A 199 19.70 13.59 -14.29
CA HIS A 199 19.51 13.27 -15.70
C HIS A 199 19.35 11.77 -15.95
N ARG A 200 20.11 10.94 -15.24
CA ARG A 200 19.98 9.48 -15.33
C ARG A 200 18.62 8.98 -14.84
N GLY A 201 18.14 9.47 -13.70
CA GLY A 201 16.80 9.15 -13.20
C GLY A 201 15.72 9.55 -14.20
N PHE A 202 15.79 10.76 -14.76
CA PHE A 202 14.81 11.19 -15.75
C PHE A 202 14.79 10.29 -16.99
N VAL A 203 15.96 9.99 -17.58
CA VAL A 203 16.05 9.10 -18.75
C VAL A 203 15.56 7.69 -18.41
N ALA A 204 15.81 7.22 -17.19
CA ALA A 204 15.35 5.93 -16.70
C ALA A 204 13.82 5.86 -16.64
N ALA A 205 13.17 6.85 -16.04
CA ALA A 205 11.71 6.96 -15.99
C ALA A 205 11.10 7.00 -17.40
N GLN A 206 11.71 7.76 -18.33
CA GLN A 206 11.27 7.78 -19.73
C GLN A 206 11.42 6.41 -20.42
N GLY A 207 12.44 5.62 -20.06
CA GLY A 207 12.62 4.26 -20.56
C GLY A 207 11.50 3.34 -20.09
N ILE A 208 11.18 3.36 -18.79
CA ILE A 208 10.07 2.59 -18.22
C ILE A 208 8.74 2.98 -18.88
N GLU A 209 8.51 4.28 -19.11
CA GLU A 209 7.29 4.75 -19.79
C GLU A 209 7.12 4.18 -21.21
N LEU A 210 8.22 3.91 -21.90
CA LEU A 210 8.23 3.36 -23.26
C LEU A 210 8.08 1.84 -23.30
N ILE A 211 8.83 1.11 -22.47
CA ILE A 211 8.97 -0.35 -22.60
C ILE A 211 8.52 -1.15 -21.37
N GLY A 212 8.22 -0.48 -20.25
CA GLY A 212 7.93 -1.12 -18.96
C GLY A 212 6.80 -2.16 -19.03
N SER A 213 5.77 -1.91 -19.83
CA SER A 213 4.68 -2.87 -20.04
C SER A 213 5.08 -4.09 -20.86
N GLU A 214 6.06 -3.99 -21.76
CA GLU A 214 6.51 -5.12 -22.59
C GLU A 214 7.41 -6.07 -21.80
N VAL A 215 8.18 -5.52 -20.86
CA VAL A 215 9.06 -6.30 -19.98
C VAL A 215 8.37 -6.84 -18.72
N PHE A 216 7.12 -6.43 -18.47
CA PHE A 216 6.32 -6.88 -17.32
C PHE A 216 6.31 -8.41 -17.11
N PRO A 217 6.09 -9.26 -18.13
CA PRO A 217 6.03 -10.71 -17.92
C PRO A 217 7.31 -11.30 -17.30
N LEU A 218 8.47 -10.69 -17.56
CA LEU A 218 9.76 -11.13 -17.04
C LEU A 218 9.88 -10.94 -15.53
N TYR A 219 9.35 -9.84 -15.02
CA TYR A 219 9.38 -9.50 -13.60
C TYR A 219 8.19 -10.14 -12.86
N ALA A 220 7.01 -10.16 -13.47
CA ALA A 220 5.83 -10.82 -12.93
C ALA A 220 6.08 -12.32 -12.67
N ALA A 221 6.77 -13.01 -13.58
CA ALA A 221 7.09 -14.43 -13.44
C ALA A 221 8.09 -14.74 -12.29
N GLN A 222 8.76 -13.73 -11.74
CA GLN A 222 9.71 -13.93 -10.63
C GLN A 222 9.05 -13.84 -9.26
N SER A 223 7.93 -13.12 -9.12
CA SER A 223 7.24 -12.96 -7.84
C SER A 223 5.75 -12.63 -8.03
N PRO A 224 4.85 -13.61 -7.79
CA PRO A 224 3.41 -13.35 -7.73
C PRO A 224 3.06 -12.35 -6.63
N VAL A 225 3.79 -12.38 -5.50
CA VAL A 225 3.62 -11.41 -4.39
C VAL A 225 3.77 -9.98 -4.89
N LEU A 226 4.76 -9.70 -5.74
CA LEU A 226 4.94 -8.37 -6.29
C LEU A 226 3.74 -7.95 -7.14
N VAL A 227 3.19 -8.84 -7.96
CA VAL A 227 2.06 -8.52 -8.85
C VAL A 227 0.75 -8.35 -8.06
N GLU A 228 0.49 -9.25 -7.12
CA GLU A 228 -0.77 -9.30 -6.38
C GLU A 228 -0.85 -8.27 -5.25
N GLN A 229 0.30 -7.97 -4.62
CA GLN A 229 0.32 -7.21 -3.37
C GLN A 229 0.89 -5.79 -3.51
N ILE A 230 1.52 -5.40 -4.63
CA ILE A 230 2.11 -4.04 -4.79
C ILE A 230 1.12 -2.91 -4.48
N GLU A 231 -0.17 -3.07 -4.81
CA GLU A 231 -1.16 -2.00 -4.61
C GLU A 231 -1.66 -1.96 -3.15
N ASN A 232 -1.87 -3.13 -2.53
CA ASN A 232 -2.68 -3.28 -1.31
C ASN A 232 -1.97 -3.96 -0.15
N TYR A 233 -0.68 -4.30 -0.28
CA TYR A 233 0.09 -4.82 0.84
C TYR A 233 0.04 -3.83 1.99
N TYR A 234 -0.30 -4.34 3.18
CA TYR A 234 -0.66 -3.50 4.30
C TYR A 234 0.47 -2.65 4.87
N ARG A 235 1.73 -2.98 4.56
CA ARG A 235 2.93 -2.31 5.05
C ARG A 235 3.90 -2.07 3.88
N GLY A 236 3.69 -0.99 3.15
CA GLY A 236 4.47 -0.63 1.96
C GLY A 236 3.84 -0.95 0.62
N GLY A 237 2.56 -1.34 0.55
CA GLY A 237 1.80 -1.27 -0.70
C GLY A 237 1.57 0.19 -1.12
N VAL A 238 1.31 0.43 -2.40
CA VAL A 238 1.10 1.79 -2.94
C VAL A 238 -0.01 2.56 -2.21
N THR A 239 -1.10 1.89 -1.83
CA THR A 239 -2.19 2.52 -1.09
C THR A 239 -1.79 2.87 0.35
N ASP A 240 -0.96 2.04 0.98
CA ASP A 240 -0.41 2.30 2.33
C ASP A 240 0.56 3.48 2.28
N MET A 241 1.54 3.47 1.38
CA MET A 241 2.47 4.58 1.16
C MET A 241 1.73 5.90 0.86
N MET A 242 0.71 5.85 -0.01
CA MET A 242 -0.14 7.01 -0.31
C MET A 242 -0.83 7.58 0.95
N GLY A 243 -1.21 6.73 1.92
CA GLY A 243 -1.81 7.16 3.18
C GLY A 243 -0.83 7.84 4.12
N TRP A 244 0.42 7.38 4.16
CA TRP A 244 1.48 7.94 5.02
C TRP A 244 2.03 9.29 4.52
N ILE A 245 2.07 9.52 3.20
CA ILE A 245 2.65 10.73 2.62
C ILE A 245 1.98 12.03 3.13
N PRO A 246 0.64 12.19 3.08
CA PRO A 246 -0.02 13.38 3.61
C PRO A 246 0.27 13.65 5.09
N HIS A 247 0.44 12.59 5.90
CA HIS A 247 0.80 12.72 7.30
C HIS A 247 2.20 13.35 7.43
N CYS A 248 3.22 12.81 6.75
CA CYS A 248 4.56 13.40 6.77
C CYS A 248 4.60 14.81 6.13
N TRP A 249 3.81 15.07 5.10
CA TRP A 249 3.67 16.40 4.51
C TRP A 249 3.14 17.44 5.51
N LYS A 250 2.20 17.07 6.38
CA LYS A 250 1.72 17.95 7.46
C LYS A 250 2.81 18.23 8.48
N GLU A 251 3.64 17.25 8.82
CA GLU A 251 4.84 17.51 9.63
C GLU A 251 5.77 18.52 8.95
N LEU A 252 5.92 18.47 7.62
CA LEU A 252 6.71 19.43 6.83
C LEU A 252 6.15 20.82 6.92
N MET A 253 4.84 20.96 6.83
CA MET A 253 4.18 22.23 7.05
C MET A 253 4.42 22.76 8.47
N ARG A 254 4.28 21.93 9.51
CA ARG A 254 4.56 22.36 10.90
C ARG A 254 5.96 22.90 11.01
N TRP A 255 6.92 22.21 10.42
CA TRP A 255 8.32 22.59 10.46
C TRP A 255 8.61 23.89 9.69
N ILE A 256 8.05 24.06 8.49
CA ILE A 256 8.25 25.29 7.68
C ILE A 256 7.56 26.50 8.33
N ASN A 257 6.39 26.29 8.94
CA ASN A 257 5.55 27.37 9.45
C ASN A 257 5.82 27.75 10.92
N THR A 258 6.63 26.98 11.65
CA THR A 258 6.91 27.23 13.08
C THR A 258 8.41 27.26 13.39
N ASP A 259 8.76 27.70 14.60
CA ASP A 259 10.15 27.70 15.11
C ASP A 259 10.58 26.33 15.68
N MET A 260 9.84 25.25 15.42
CA MET A 260 10.14 23.91 15.94
C MET A 260 11.53 23.44 15.47
N GLU A 261 12.42 23.13 16.43
CA GLU A 261 13.70 22.48 16.14
C GLU A 261 13.54 20.96 16.18
N LEU A 262 14.02 20.26 15.15
CA LEU A 262 14.14 18.81 15.21
C LEU A 262 15.25 18.47 16.23
N PRO A 263 15.00 17.55 17.17
CA PRO A 263 16.07 16.95 17.95
C PRO A 263 17.14 16.41 16.99
N TYR A 264 18.42 16.64 17.33
CA TYR A 264 19.55 16.19 16.51
C TYR A 264 19.47 14.69 16.25
N GLY A 265 19.48 14.29 14.98
CA GLY A 265 19.42 12.89 14.55
C GLY A 265 18.03 12.35 14.20
N LYS A 266 16.98 13.18 14.21
CA LYS A 266 15.64 12.76 13.76
C LYS A 266 15.39 12.98 12.27
N SER A 267 14.98 11.93 11.56
CA SER A 267 14.41 12.01 10.21
C SER A 267 13.07 12.75 10.19
N PHE A 268 12.69 13.27 9.02
CA PHE A 268 11.51 14.12 8.86
C PHE A 268 10.19 13.39 9.19
N CYS A 269 10.13 12.12 8.80
CA CYS A 269 9.07 11.18 9.17
C CYS A 269 9.39 10.42 10.48
N GLU A 270 10.37 10.79 11.31
CA GLU A 270 10.69 10.00 12.54
C GLU A 270 9.66 10.15 13.67
N LEU A 271 8.64 11.01 13.50
CA LEU A 271 7.38 10.91 14.27
C LEU A 271 6.57 9.64 13.92
N VAL A 272 6.97 8.90 12.90
CA VAL A 272 6.54 7.52 12.58
C VAL A 272 7.32 6.48 13.42
N VAL A 273 8.35 6.89 14.18
CA VAL A 273 9.40 5.98 14.72
C VAL A 273 9.67 6.13 16.23
N GLU A 274 9.11 7.10 16.98
CA GLU A 274 9.32 7.13 18.44
C GLU A 274 8.82 5.86 19.17
N GLU A 275 7.88 5.12 18.57
CA GLU A 275 7.44 3.80 19.05
C GLU A 275 8.22 2.61 18.43
N TYR A 276 9.12 2.86 17.47
CA TYR A 276 10.01 1.85 16.88
C TYR A 276 11.24 1.56 17.75
N GLY A 277 11.49 2.40 18.75
CA GLY A 277 12.59 2.26 19.69
C GLY A 277 12.51 1.01 20.57
N ASP A 278 11.32 0.39 20.67
CA ASP A 278 11.10 -0.79 21.52
C ASP A 278 10.39 -1.97 20.82
N TYR A 279 10.04 -1.87 19.52
CA TYR A 279 9.30 -2.93 18.84
C TYR A 279 10.17 -3.98 18.14
N LYS A 280 9.71 -5.23 18.29
CA LYS A 280 10.49 -6.46 18.41
C LYS A 280 10.26 -7.43 17.25
N ASP A 281 10.19 -6.94 16.02
CA ASP A 281 10.20 -7.81 14.82
C ASP A 281 11.59 -8.45 14.56
N ASN A 282 12.58 -8.13 15.41
CA ASN A 282 13.99 -8.47 15.29
C ASN A 282 14.44 -9.77 15.97
N TRP A 283 13.58 -10.55 16.63
CA TRP A 283 14.08 -11.77 17.28
C TRP A 283 14.54 -12.86 16.28
N ALA A 284 14.08 -12.81 15.03
CA ALA A 284 14.51 -13.72 13.97
C ALA A 284 15.95 -13.46 13.45
N VAL A 285 16.55 -12.30 13.75
CA VAL A 285 17.88 -11.91 13.22
C VAL A 285 19.00 -12.08 14.25
N SER A 286 18.71 -12.61 15.43
CA SER A 286 19.71 -12.73 16.52
C SER A 286 20.84 -13.75 16.28
N TYR A 287 20.95 -14.37 15.10
CA TYR A 287 21.97 -15.40 14.83
C TYR A 287 22.60 -15.40 13.43
N ILE A 288 22.80 -14.23 12.81
CA ILE A 288 23.79 -14.09 11.74
C ILE A 288 24.75 -12.96 12.11
N ASP A 289 26.04 -13.28 12.11
CA ASP A 289 27.18 -12.59 12.70
C ASP A 289 27.12 -11.06 12.90
N ALA A 290 27.55 -10.68 14.09
CA ALA A 290 27.67 -9.33 14.61
C ALA A 290 28.64 -8.45 13.79
N GLN A 291 28.16 -7.28 13.35
CA GLN A 291 28.56 -5.96 13.85
C GLN A 291 27.53 -4.91 13.39
N PRO A 292 27.10 -3.94 14.23
CA PRO A 292 26.33 -2.81 13.75
C PRO A 292 27.22 -1.98 12.80
N PRO A 293 26.86 -1.81 11.51
CA PRO A 293 27.63 -0.94 10.64
C PRO A 293 27.48 0.51 11.14
N LYS A 294 28.62 1.12 11.49
CA LYS A 294 28.70 2.56 11.74
C LYS A 294 28.29 3.29 10.46
N ILE A 295 27.47 4.33 10.58
CA ILE A 295 27.18 5.29 9.51
C ILE A 295 28.48 6.04 9.18
N ASN A 296 29.32 5.45 8.33
CA ASN A 296 30.55 6.06 7.83
C ASN A 296 30.51 6.23 6.30
N SER A 297 29.39 5.96 5.63
CA SER A 297 29.25 6.18 4.19
C SER A 297 27.86 6.64 3.80
N LEU A 298 27.77 7.82 3.16
CA LEU A 298 26.67 8.27 2.29
C LEU A 298 26.56 7.43 1.00
N VAL A 299 26.96 6.17 1.05
CA VAL A 299 26.89 5.24 -0.07
C VAL A 299 25.66 4.39 0.20
N SER A 300 24.53 4.80 -0.35
CA SER A 300 23.46 3.85 -0.62
C SER A 300 24.04 2.72 -1.48
N PRO A 301 23.81 1.44 -1.16
CA PRO A 301 24.43 0.30 -1.82
C PRO A 301 23.82 0.08 -3.23
N HIS A 302 23.95 1.05 -4.13
CA HIS A 302 23.47 0.97 -5.51
C HIS A 302 24.46 0.26 -6.44
N ASN A 303 24.87 -0.96 -6.08
CA ASN A 303 25.71 -1.79 -6.95
C ASN A 303 24.89 -2.96 -7.49
N HIS A 304 23.96 -2.67 -8.41
CA HIS A 304 23.10 -3.69 -9.00
C HIS A 304 23.71 -4.26 -10.29
N PRO A 305 23.53 -5.57 -10.57
CA PRO A 305 23.88 -6.17 -11.84
C PRO A 305 23.01 -5.64 -12.99
N VAL A 306 23.64 -5.55 -14.16
CA VAL A 306 23.10 -5.10 -15.45
C VAL A 306 21.83 -5.87 -15.84
N MET A 307 20.80 -5.16 -16.36
CA MET A 307 19.60 -5.78 -16.92
C MET A 307 19.98 -6.81 -18.00
N ASP A 308 19.41 -8.02 -17.95
CA ASP A 308 19.67 -9.07 -18.93
C ASP A 308 19.16 -8.64 -20.31
N THR A 309 20.09 -8.28 -21.19
CA THR A 309 19.82 -7.80 -22.54
C THR A 309 19.25 -8.89 -23.45
N ALA A 310 19.29 -10.17 -23.05
CA ALA A 310 18.64 -11.25 -23.78
C ALA A 310 17.11 -11.08 -23.86
N ALA A 311 16.52 -10.40 -22.88
CA ALA A 311 15.07 -10.24 -22.78
C ALA A 311 14.47 -9.17 -23.71
N LEU A 312 15.31 -8.30 -24.28
CA LEU A 312 14.93 -7.26 -25.26
C LEU A 312 14.88 -7.78 -26.70
N SER A 313 15.27 -9.03 -26.93
CA SER A 313 15.17 -9.68 -28.24
C SER A 313 13.73 -9.91 -28.72
N ALA A 314 12.74 -9.68 -27.85
CA ALA A 314 11.32 -9.84 -28.14
C ALA A 314 10.68 -8.63 -28.86
N THR A 315 11.26 -7.43 -28.75
CA THR A 315 10.75 -6.24 -29.46
C THR A 315 11.43 -6.14 -30.84
N GLN A 316 10.76 -6.61 -31.89
CA GLN A 316 11.31 -6.67 -33.26
C GLN A 316 11.55 -5.29 -33.92
N GLU A 317 11.17 -4.18 -33.29
CA GLU A 317 11.38 -2.83 -33.83
C GLU A 317 12.40 -2.00 -33.04
N PRO A 318 13.22 -1.16 -33.69
CA PRO A 318 14.15 -0.26 -33.03
C PRO A 318 13.39 0.84 -32.28
N ILE A 319 13.35 0.74 -30.94
CA ILE A 319 12.74 1.75 -30.07
C ILE A 319 13.73 2.93 -29.91
N SER A 320 13.31 4.14 -30.28
CA SER A 320 14.09 5.36 -30.12
C SER A 320 13.70 6.08 -28.84
N MET A 321 14.69 6.39 -27.99
CA MET A 321 14.47 7.21 -26.79
C MET A 321 14.09 8.65 -27.18
N PRO A 322 13.15 9.28 -26.44
CA PRO A 322 12.78 10.67 -26.68
C PRO A 322 13.97 11.60 -26.46
N GLU A 323 14.06 12.66 -27.27
CA GLU A 323 15.05 13.72 -27.07
C GLU A 323 14.75 14.48 -25.76
N VAL A 324 15.76 14.59 -24.90
CA VAL A 324 15.67 15.32 -23.63
C VAL A 324 16.16 16.75 -23.83
N VAL A 325 15.28 17.71 -23.60
CA VAL A 325 15.56 19.14 -23.59
C VAL A 325 15.87 19.57 -22.17
N VAL A 326 16.98 20.31 -22.02
CA VAL A 326 17.43 20.87 -20.75
C VAL A 326 17.27 22.37 -20.77
N THR A 327 16.54 22.92 -19.81
CA THR A 327 16.38 24.36 -19.64
C THR A 327 16.86 24.77 -18.25
N GLN A 328 17.58 25.89 -18.18
CA GLN A 328 17.96 26.52 -16.92
C GLN A 328 17.06 27.72 -16.65
N ASP A 329 16.69 27.90 -15.40
CA ASP A 329 16.00 29.09 -14.92
C ASP A 329 16.66 29.59 -13.62
N GLU A 330 16.03 30.55 -12.93
CA GLU A 330 16.62 31.23 -11.77
C GLU A 330 16.95 30.23 -10.63
N GLY A 331 18.19 29.75 -10.62
CA GLY A 331 18.73 28.80 -9.65
C GLY A 331 18.34 27.34 -9.85
N GLY A 332 17.67 27.00 -10.96
CA GLY A 332 17.11 25.68 -11.19
C GLY A 332 17.39 25.11 -12.58
N ILE A 333 17.24 23.79 -12.70
CA ILE A 333 17.26 23.09 -13.97
C ILE A 333 15.97 22.34 -14.18
N THR A 334 15.59 22.18 -15.44
CA THR A 334 14.44 21.38 -15.85
C THR A 334 14.83 20.47 -17.01
N LEU A 335 14.46 19.20 -16.89
CA LEU A 335 14.56 18.19 -17.93
C LEU A 335 13.16 17.96 -18.49
N SER A 336 13.03 17.88 -19.82
CA SER A 336 11.74 17.57 -20.44
C SER A 336 11.89 16.84 -21.77
N VAL A 337 10.85 16.11 -22.19
CA VAL A 337 10.81 15.48 -23.52
C VAL A 337 10.41 16.50 -24.60
N ALA A 338 11.14 16.53 -25.72
CA ALA A 338 10.96 17.50 -26.81
C ALA A 338 9.61 17.39 -27.54
N THR A 339 8.95 16.23 -27.52
CA THR A 339 7.72 15.93 -28.26
C THR A 339 6.58 15.47 -27.35
N GLY A 340 5.43 16.15 -27.45
CA GLY A 340 4.21 15.81 -26.70
C GLY A 340 3.46 17.04 -26.17
N PRO A 341 2.20 16.88 -25.73
CA PRO A 341 1.46 17.95 -25.06
C PRO A 341 2.21 18.39 -23.77
N PRO A 342 2.08 19.66 -23.35
CA PRO A 342 2.66 20.13 -22.09
C PRO A 342 2.14 19.25 -20.93
N PRO A 343 2.96 19.02 -19.89
CA PRO A 343 2.54 18.23 -18.74
C PRO A 343 1.29 18.89 -18.14
N ALA A 344 0.22 18.10 -18.01
CA ALA A 344 -0.96 18.55 -17.31
C ALA A 344 -0.62 18.62 -15.82
N SER A 345 -1.01 19.72 -15.19
CA SER A 345 -1.05 19.79 -13.73
C SER A 345 -2.02 18.72 -13.22
N PRO A 346 -1.77 18.06 -12.07
CA PRO A 346 -2.69 17.05 -11.54
C PRO A 346 -4.13 17.55 -11.33
N ALA A 347 -4.34 18.87 -11.24
CA ALA A 347 -5.67 19.50 -11.20
C ALA A 347 -6.43 19.49 -12.56
N THR A 348 -5.72 19.27 -13.66
CA THR A 348 -6.24 19.30 -15.05
C THR A 348 -6.01 18.00 -15.83
N ALA A 349 -5.20 17.10 -15.28
CA ALA A 349 -5.02 15.77 -15.85
C ALA A 349 -6.33 14.98 -15.66
N PRO A 350 -6.82 14.24 -16.68
CA PRO A 350 -7.90 13.29 -16.46
C PRO A 350 -7.52 12.39 -15.28
N SER A 351 -8.50 12.02 -14.45
CA SER A 351 -8.30 11.16 -13.27
C SER A 351 -7.33 10.03 -13.64
N PRO A 352 -6.31 9.69 -12.82
CA PRO A 352 -5.28 8.69 -13.18
C PRO A 352 -5.83 7.27 -13.35
N LEU A 353 -7.15 7.12 -13.42
CA LEU A 353 -7.95 5.91 -13.54
C LEU A 353 -7.87 5.24 -14.91
N ALA A 354 -7.15 5.80 -15.89
CA ALA A 354 -6.82 5.07 -17.10
C ALA A 354 -5.75 4.01 -16.76
N ARG A 355 -6.15 3.01 -15.97
CA ARG A 355 -5.45 1.74 -15.91
C ARG A 355 -5.42 1.20 -17.35
N ARG A 356 -4.27 0.77 -17.85
CA ARG A 356 -4.12 0.31 -19.24
C ARG A 356 -5.13 -0.81 -19.45
N GLY A 357 -6.14 -0.54 -20.27
CA GLY A 357 -7.21 -1.49 -20.51
C GLY A 357 -8.20 -1.71 -19.35
N LEU A 358 -8.46 -0.77 -18.43
CA LEU A 358 -9.67 -0.84 -17.56
C LEU A 358 -10.82 0.00 -18.10
N VAL A 359 -10.57 0.76 -19.16
CA VAL A 359 -11.62 1.13 -20.12
C VAL A 359 -11.98 -0.08 -21.00
N ASP A 360 -11.21 -1.19 -20.99
CA ASP A 360 -11.40 -2.32 -21.92
C ASP A 360 -11.40 -3.76 -21.34
N HIS A 361 -10.97 -4.02 -20.10
CA HIS A 361 -10.71 -5.37 -19.59
C HIS A 361 -11.15 -5.62 -18.15
N ILE A 362 -12.34 -5.15 -17.76
CA ILE A 362 -13.09 -5.86 -16.71
C ILE A 362 -13.70 -7.10 -17.38
N VAL A 363 -13.03 -8.25 -17.24
CA VAL A 363 -13.53 -9.61 -17.52
C VAL A 363 -14.28 -9.74 -18.89
N TYR A 364 -13.56 -10.18 -19.93
CA TYR A 364 -14.04 -10.39 -21.31
C TYR A 364 -14.17 -9.16 -22.25
N GLY A 365 -13.22 -8.22 -22.23
CA GLY A 365 -13.10 -7.26 -23.35
C GLY A 365 -14.29 -6.32 -23.53
N MET A 366 -14.96 -5.94 -22.44
CA MET A 366 -16.10 -5.00 -22.49
C MET A 366 -15.85 -3.86 -21.50
N ASP A 367 -15.99 -2.63 -21.99
CA ASP A 367 -16.18 -1.41 -21.20
C ASP A 367 -17.38 -1.57 -20.23
N CYS A 368 -17.37 -0.87 -19.09
CA CYS A 368 -18.55 -0.69 -18.23
C CYS A 368 -19.77 -0.20 -19.02
N ASP A 369 -19.57 0.69 -20.00
CA ASP A 369 -20.64 1.15 -20.89
C ASP A 369 -21.12 0.00 -21.79
N ALA A 370 -20.20 -0.83 -22.30
CA ALA A 370 -20.55 -2.02 -23.11
C ALA A 370 -21.23 -3.14 -22.27
N LEU A 371 -20.88 -3.29 -20.99
CA LEU A 371 -21.58 -4.17 -20.06
C LEU A 371 -22.99 -3.64 -19.76
N THR A 372 -23.13 -2.33 -19.57
CA THR A 372 -24.43 -1.66 -19.32
C THR A 372 -25.32 -1.72 -20.57
N ASP A 373 -24.76 -1.59 -21.76
CA ASP A 373 -25.47 -1.72 -23.05
C ASP A 373 -25.86 -3.18 -23.34
N ARG A 374 -24.99 -4.14 -23.01
CA ARG A 374 -25.25 -5.58 -23.22
C ARG A 374 -26.21 -6.18 -22.20
N TYR A 375 -26.18 -5.66 -20.98
CA TYR A 375 -27.08 -6.03 -19.90
C TYR A 375 -27.82 -4.78 -19.44
N SER A 376 -28.89 -4.40 -20.16
CA SER A 376 -29.80 -3.28 -19.83
C SER A 376 -30.41 -3.33 -18.40
N SER A 377 -30.14 -4.40 -17.65
CA SER A 377 -30.53 -4.63 -16.26
C SER A 377 -29.37 -4.55 -15.25
N VAL A 378 -28.14 -4.22 -15.67
CA VAL A 378 -26.99 -4.01 -14.77
C VAL A 378 -27.01 -2.58 -14.24
N ILE A 379 -26.83 -2.45 -12.93
CA ILE A 379 -26.75 -1.18 -12.23
C ILE A 379 -25.28 -0.98 -11.83
N THR A 380 -24.70 0.14 -12.25
CA THR A 380 -23.33 0.50 -11.88
C THR A 380 -23.35 1.50 -10.73
N LEU A 381 -22.75 1.11 -9.60
CA LEU A 381 -22.53 1.99 -8.45
C LEU A 381 -21.09 2.48 -8.47
N SER A 382 -20.90 3.79 -8.41
CA SER A 382 -19.57 4.43 -8.44
C SER A 382 -19.34 5.30 -7.21
N SER A 383 -18.09 5.62 -6.90
CA SER A 383 -17.74 6.61 -5.88
C SER A 383 -17.08 7.81 -6.54
N SER A 384 -17.52 9.03 -6.23
CA SER A 384 -16.82 10.27 -6.62
C SER A 384 -15.50 10.48 -5.87
N VAL A 385 -15.26 9.73 -4.79
CA VAL A 385 -14.02 9.75 -4.03
C VAL A 385 -12.97 8.85 -4.67
N SER A 386 -11.88 9.45 -5.17
CA SER A 386 -10.72 8.72 -5.72
C SER A 386 -10.04 7.85 -4.67
N TYR A 387 -9.70 6.62 -5.09
CA TYR A 387 -9.03 5.60 -4.29
C TYR A 387 -9.83 5.11 -3.07
N ALA A 388 -11.16 5.30 -3.06
CA ALA A 388 -11.99 4.87 -1.93
C ALA A 388 -12.04 3.34 -1.71
N GLY A 389 -11.67 2.55 -2.72
CA GLY A 389 -11.80 1.09 -2.67
C GLY A 389 -13.25 0.62 -2.62
N LEU A 390 -14.16 1.31 -3.33
CA LEU A 390 -15.57 0.93 -3.35
C LEU A 390 -15.74 -0.51 -3.85
N GLY A 391 -16.53 -1.28 -3.12
CA GLY A 391 -16.81 -2.68 -3.44
C GLY A 391 -15.75 -3.67 -2.97
N THR A 392 -14.78 -3.25 -2.13
CA THR A 392 -13.79 -4.19 -1.55
C THR A 392 -14.48 -5.34 -0.83
N ALA A 393 -15.56 -5.07 -0.10
CA ALA A 393 -16.44 -6.09 0.44
C ALA A 393 -17.92 -5.70 0.22
N VAL A 394 -18.74 -6.73 0.00
CA VAL A 394 -20.19 -6.60 -0.17
C VAL A 394 -20.85 -7.68 0.66
N ALA A 395 -21.91 -7.30 1.38
CA ALA A 395 -22.73 -8.23 2.15
C ALA A 395 -24.21 -7.90 2.01
N SER A 396 -25.07 -8.88 2.26
CA SER A 396 -26.51 -8.71 2.28
C SER A 396 -27.10 -9.29 3.56
N GLY A 397 -27.99 -8.56 4.21
CA GLY A 397 -28.60 -8.97 5.47
C GLY A 397 -29.93 -8.26 5.71
N ARG A 398 -30.75 -8.80 6.60
CA ARG A 398 -32.03 -8.24 7.03
C ARG A 398 -31.84 -7.41 8.31
N PHE A 399 -31.05 -6.35 8.22
CA PHE A 399 -30.67 -5.56 9.40
C PHE A 399 -31.85 -4.86 10.08
N GLY A 400 -32.94 -4.61 9.36
CA GLY A 400 -34.20 -4.09 9.91
C GLY A 400 -35.21 -5.16 10.33
N GLY A 401 -34.86 -6.45 10.21
CA GLY A 401 -35.76 -7.59 10.37
C GLY A 401 -36.72 -7.82 9.18
N GLY A 402 -37.63 -8.78 9.34
CA GLY A 402 -38.64 -9.10 8.34
C GLY A 402 -38.08 -9.82 7.10
N ASN A 403 -38.57 -9.45 5.91
CA ASN A 403 -38.20 -10.07 4.62
C ASN A 403 -37.43 -9.13 3.69
N GLN A 404 -37.16 -7.90 4.10
CA GLN A 404 -36.42 -6.94 3.29
C GLN A 404 -34.92 -7.20 3.46
N VAL A 405 -34.22 -7.42 2.34
CA VAL A 405 -32.77 -7.60 2.31
C VAL A 405 -32.13 -6.26 1.98
N ASN A 406 -31.20 -5.84 2.83
CA ASN A 406 -30.36 -4.66 2.62
C ASN A 406 -29.03 -5.09 1.99
N LEU A 407 -28.40 -4.18 1.25
CA LEU A 407 -27.06 -4.35 0.70
C LEU A 407 -26.09 -3.44 1.45
N ALA A 408 -24.99 -3.99 1.96
CA ALA A 408 -23.87 -3.26 2.52
C ALA A 408 -22.70 -3.31 1.54
N VAL A 409 -22.21 -2.14 1.10
CA VAL A 409 -21.08 -2.01 0.17
C VAL A 409 -19.99 -1.20 0.84
N SER A 410 -18.80 -1.78 1.02
CA SER A 410 -17.72 -1.09 1.69
C SER A 410 -16.82 -0.30 0.75
N ALA A 411 -16.17 0.71 1.30
CA ALA A 411 -15.12 1.51 0.68
C ALA A 411 -14.07 1.80 1.77
N PRO A 412 -13.11 0.88 2.01
CA PRO A 412 -12.22 0.94 3.18
C PRO A 412 -11.29 2.14 3.25
N PHE A 413 -11.10 2.80 2.11
CA PHE A 413 -10.25 3.97 1.93
C PHE A 413 -11.07 5.22 1.61
N TYR A 414 -12.39 5.18 1.84
CA TYR A 414 -13.27 6.33 1.65
C TYR A 414 -12.87 7.47 2.57
N LYS A 415 -12.98 8.68 2.05
CA LYS A 415 -12.62 9.91 2.75
C LYS A 415 -13.76 10.92 2.69
N THR A 416 -13.89 11.70 3.74
CA THR A 416 -14.75 12.87 3.82
C THR A 416 -13.87 14.12 3.84
N ASP A 417 -13.97 14.93 4.88
CA ASP A 417 -12.91 15.81 5.35
C ASP A 417 -11.65 15.03 5.73
N THR A 418 -11.77 13.84 6.32
CA THR A 418 -10.65 13.01 6.81
C THR A 418 -10.68 11.58 6.23
N VAL A 419 -9.62 10.79 6.42
CA VAL A 419 -9.60 9.36 6.03
C VAL A 419 -10.34 8.56 7.10
N ARG A 420 -11.37 7.81 6.69
CA ARG A 420 -12.24 7.07 7.63
C ARG A 420 -12.51 5.63 7.21
N GLY A 421 -12.67 5.40 5.91
CA GLY A 421 -13.38 4.22 5.41
C GLY A 421 -14.90 4.37 5.60
N ALA A 422 -15.67 3.69 4.76
CA ALA A 422 -17.13 3.76 4.80
C ALA A 422 -17.80 2.42 4.44
N ILE A 423 -19.02 2.24 4.93
CA ILE A 423 -19.95 1.20 4.49
C ILE A 423 -21.27 1.85 4.14
N PHE A 424 -21.69 1.68 2.89
CA PHE A 424 -22.93 2.21 2.34
C PHE A 424 -24.04 1.16 2.45
N ILE A 425 -25.12 1.50 3.13
CA ILE A 425 -26.28 0.62 3.31
C ILE A 425 -27.38 1.08 2.35
N VAL A 426 -27.73 0.22 1.39
CA VAL A 426 -28.89 0.36 0.53
C VAL A 426 -29.99 -0.54 1.08
N ARG A 427 -31.03 0.04 1.67
CA ARG A 427 -32.09 -0.70 2.39
C ARG A 427 -32.98 -1.49 1.44
N ASP A 428 -33.27 -0.97 0.25
CA ASP A 428 -33.98 -1.72 -0.79
C ASP A 428 -33.22 -1.67 -2.12
N PRO A 429 -32.38 -2.67 -2.43
CA PRO A 429 -31.67 -2.71 -3.71
C PRO A 429 -32.60 -2.64 -4.94
N ARG A 430 -33.89 -2.96 -4.82
CA ARG A 430 -34.86 -2.83 -5.92
C ARG A 430 -35.12 -1.37 -6.29
N GLN A 431 -34.88 -0.42 -5.38
CA GLN A 431 -34.99 1.02 -5.67
C GLN A 431 -33.95 1.50 -6.69
N LEU A 432 -32.91 0.69 -6.92
CA LEU A 432 -31.89 0.96 -7.93
C LEU A 432 -32.34 0.57 -9.35
N GLN A 433 -33.47 -0.15 -9.50
CA GLN A 433 -33.99 -0.56 -10.81
C GLN A 433 -34.33 0.65 -11.70
N GLY A 434 -34.03 0.54 -12.99
CA GLY A 434 -34.25 1.61 -13.96
C GLY A 434 -33.21 2.73 -13.92
N THR A 435 -32.16 2.58 -13.12
CA THR A 435 -30.99 3.47 -13.13
C THR A 435 -29.78 2.74 -13.71
N THR A 436 -29.03 3.41 -14.59
CA THR A 436 -27.83 2.83 -15.23
C THR A 436 -26.57 3.09 -14.40
N GLN A 437 -26.43 4.31 -13.85
CA GLN A 437 -25.31 4.70 -13.01
C GLN A 437 -25.72 5.64 -11.87
N ARG A 438 -25.18 5.39 -10.67
CA ARG A 438 -25.38 6.22 -9.47
C ARG A 438 -24.11 6.33 -8.64
N ASP A 439 -23.86 7.50 -8.09
CA ASP A 439 -22.90 7.64 -6.98
C ASP A 439 -23.47 6.92 -5.75
N ILE A 440 -22.70 6.00 -5.17
CA ILE A 440 -23.10 5.19 -4.03
C ILE A 440 -23.48 6.05 -2.82
N ALA A 441 -22.80 7.18 -2.59
CA ALA A 441 -23.08 8.07 -1.48
C ALA A 441 -24.45 8.76 -1.62
N GLN A 442 -24.97 8.86 -2.85
CA GLN A 442 -26.31 9.36 -3.14
C GLN A 442 -27.37 8.24 -3.14
N ALA A 443 -26.96 7.01 -3.44
CA ALA A 443 -27.85 5.85 -3.52
C ALA A 443 -28.08 5.17 -2.15
N ALA A 444 -27.16 5.33 -1.21
CA ALA A 444 -27.23 4.74 0.11
C ALA A 444 -28.28 5.45 1.00
N ASP A 445 -29.07 4.67 1.73
CA ASP A 445 -30.02 5.16 2.72
C ASP A 445 -29.32 5.52 4.05
N GLN A 446 -28.15 4.94 4.29
CA GLN A 446 -27.32 5.15 5.47
C GLN A 446 -25.86 4.90 5.12
N THR A 447 -24.95 5.66 5.73
CA THR A 447 -23.51 5.44 5.63
C THR A 447 -22.95 5.26 7.02
N LEU A 448 -22.24 4.15 7.24
CA LEU A 448 -21.41 3.94 8.42
C LEU A 448 -20.02 4.46 8.10
N LEU A 449 -19.50 5.37 8.92
CA LEU A 449 -18.17 5.94 8.73
C LEU A 449 -17.24 5.41 9.82
N GLY A 450 -16.01 5.07 9.45
CA GLY A 450 -14.98 4.73 10.42
C GLY A 450 -14.50 5.94 11.23
N GLU A 451 -13.58 5.65 12.15
CA GLU A 451 -12.90 6.66 12.94
C GLU A 451 -12.10 7.64 12.06
N SER A 452 -12.04 8.90 12.50
CA SER A 452 -11.21 9.92 11.84
C SER A 452 -9.75 9.67 12.16
N VAL A 453 -8.96 9.30 11.16
CA VAL A 453 -7.55 8.94 11.35
C VAL A 453 -6.68 9.61 10.30
N ALA A 454 -5.42 9.87 10.63
CA ALA A 454 -4.45 10.41 9.68
C ALA A 454 -3.99 9.35 8.67
N ILE A 455 -4.08 8.06 9.02
CA ILE A 455 -3.59 6.93 8.25
C ILE A 455 -4.73 5.92 8.10
N PRO A 456 -5.04 5.43 6.89
CA PRO A 456 -6.18 4.54 6.67
C PRO A 456 -6.10 3.23 7.48
N VAL A 457 -7.03 3.06 8.41
CA VAL A 457 -7.19 1.82 9.20
C VAL A 457 -8.06 0.76 8.49
N ARG A 458 -8.57 1.08 7.30
CA ARG A 458 -9.34 0.18 6.42
C ARG A 458 -10.67 -0.31 7.03
N PHE A 459 -11.45 0.60 7.61
CA PHE A 459 -12.79 0.29 8.12
C PHE A 459 -13.69 -0.26 7.00
N GLY A 460 -14.22 -1.48 7.16
CA GLY A 460 -15.01 -2.14 6.12
C GLY A 460 -14.19 -2.99 5.15
N HIS A 461 -12.93 -3.32 5.47
CA HIS A 461 -12.09 -4.17 4.61
C HIS A 461 -12.74 -5.51 4.30
N SER A 462 -13.39 -6.11 5.28
CA SER A 462 -14.17 -7.33 5.13
C SER A 462 -15.50 -7.18 5.86
N LEU A 463 -16.52 -7.88 5.36
CA LEU A 463 -17.87 -7.88 5.92
C LEU A 463 -18.36 -9.31 6.11
N ALA A 464 -19.09 -9.55 7.18
CA ALA A 464 -19.83 -10.78 7.41
C ALA A 464 -21.19 -10.49 8.05
N VAL A 465 -22.13 -11.42 7.91
CA VAL A 465 -23.51 -11.27 8.41
C VAL A 465 -23.90 -12.53 9.18
N LEU A 466 -24.39 -12.35 10.40
CA LEU A 466 -24.93 -13.39 11.28
C LEU A 466 -25.85 -12.74 12.33
N ASP A 467 -26.74 -13.53 12.93
CA ASP A 467 -27.47 -13.14 14.14
C ASP A 467 -26.54 -13.39 15.36
N TYR A 468 -25.79 -12.37 15.76
CA TYR A 468 -24.74 -12.46 16.76
C TYR A 468 -25.29 -12.51 18.18
N ASN A 469 -26.41 -11.80 18.43
CA ASN A 469 -27.09 -11.67 19.72
C ASN A 469 -28.34 -12.57 19.87
N HIS A 470 -28.63 -13.42 18.89
CA HIS A 470 -29.71 -14.42 18.90
C HIS A 470 -31.12 -13.83 18.96
N ASP A 471 -31.33 -12.63 18.43
CA ASP A 471 -32.63 -11.96 18.41
C ASP A 471 -33.46 -12.23 17.14
N GLY A 472 -32.89 -12.95 16.17
CA GLY A 472 -33.51 -13.31 14.91
C GLY A 472 -33.40 -12.23 13.82
N ILE A 473 -32.62 -11.18 14.05
CA ILE A 473 -32.26 -10.14 13.08
C ILE A 473 -30.81 -10.34 12.67
N ASP A 474 -30.52 -10.10 11.39
CA ASP A 474 -29.15 -10.18 10.91
C ASP A 474 -28.34 -8.99 11.43
N ASP A 475 -27.13 -9.24 11.93
CA ASP A 475 -26.15 -8.24 12.34
C ASP A 475 -25.04 -8.09 11.29
N LEU A 476 -24.38 -6.94 11.28
CA LEU A 476 -23.24 -6.69 10.39
C LEU A 476 -21.93 -6.71 11.19
N VAL A 477 -21.03 -7.61 10.80
CA VAL A 477 -19.66 -7.68 11.31
C VAL A 477 -18.72 -7.02 10.31
N VAL A 478 -17.86 -6.14 10.83
CA VAL A 478 -16.99 -5.26 10.05
C VAL A 478 -15.54 -5.45 10.47
N GLY A 479 -14.67 -5.79 9.52
CA GLY A 479 -13.23 -5.87 9.74
C GLY A 479 -12.54 -4.52 9.61
N VAL A 480 -11.59 -4.25 10.51
CA VAL A 480 -10.72 -3.06 10.53
C VAL A 480 -9.26 -3.50 10.71
N PRO A 481 -8.67 -4.20 9.73
CA PRO A 481 -7.34 -4.83 9.88
C PRO A 481 -6.19 -3.84 10.00
N GLY A 482 -6.40 -2.56 9.69
CA GLY A 482 -5.38 -1.51 9.83
C GLY A 482 -5.41 -0.78 11.17
N ASP A 483 -6.28 -1.17 12.11
CA ASP A 483 -6.26 -0.60 13.46
C ASP A 483 -4.86 -0.79 14.08
N GLY A 484 -4.31 0.27 14.66
CA GLY A 484 -2.92 0.30 15.13
C GLY A 484 -1.86 0.67 14.07
N ALA A 485 -2.26 1.11 12.86
CA ALA A 485 -1.32 1.49 11.79
C ALA A 485 -0.41 2.68 12.15
N GLN A 486 -0.93 3.69 12.87
CA GLN A 486 -0.12 4.83 13.33
C GLN A 486 1.02 4.38 14.26
N GLN A 487 0.76 3.39 15.10
CA GLN A 487 1.72 2.72 15.99
C GLN A 487 2.50 1.62 15.27
N GLN A 488 2.22 1.40 13.99
CA GLN A 488 2.75 0.32 13.16
C GLN A 488 2.60 -1.09 13.77
N THR A 489 1.61 -1.30 14.63
CA THR A 489 1.31 -2.62 15.21
C THR A 489 0.44 -3.45 14.27
N TYR A 490 -0.43 -2.79 13.50
CA TYR A 490 -1.41 -3.42 12.61
C TYR A 490 -2.16 -4.56 13.31
N ALA A 491 -2.55 -4.30 14.56
CA ALA A 491 -3.29 -5.22 15.40
C ALA A 491 -4.59 -5.68 14.73
N GLY A 492 -5.28 -4.71 14.14
CA GLY A 492 -6.63 -4.85 13.65
C GLY A 492 -7.66 -4.98 14.78
N LYS A 493 -8.92 -4.76 14.41
CA LYS A 493 -10.09 -5.05 15.24
C LYS A 493 -11.27 -5.46 14.38
N VAL A 494 -12.27 -6.04 15.03
CA VAL A 494 -13.56 -6.36 14.40
C VAL A 494 -14.67 -5.66 15.19
N LEU A 495 -15.59 -5.05 14.47
CA LEU A 495 -16.73 -4.31 15.02
C LEU A 495 -18.03 -5.03 14.64
N VAL A 496 -18.97 -5.11 15.58
CA VAL A 496 -20.30 -5.70 15.33
C VAL A 496 -21.36 -4.62 15.50
N PHE A 497 -22.18 -4.45 14.48
CA PHE A 497 -23.33 -3.55 14.46
C PHE A 497 -24.59 -4.40 14.48
N LEU A 498 -25.36 -4.30 15.55
CA LEU A 498 -26.60 -5.06 15.70
C LEU A 498 -27.69 -4.52 14.77
N GLY A 499 -28.44 -5.45 14.18
CA GLY A 499 -29.68 -5.16 13.49
C GLY A 499 -30.79 -4.89 14.48
N HIS A 500 -31.61 -3.88 14.21
CA HIS A 500 -32.73 -3.50 15.06
C HIS A 500 -34.03 -3.47 14.26
N SER A 501 -35.07 -4.12 14.79
CA SER A 501 -36.36 -4.24 14.12
C SER A 501 -36.93 -2.86 13.76
N GLY A 502 -37.20 -2.66 12.47
CA GLY A 502 -37.79 -1.43 11.93
C GLY A 502 -36.81 -0.25 11.76
N THR A 503 -35.63 -0.26 12.39
CA THR A 503 -34.66 0.85 12.32
C THR A 503 -33.38 0.49 11.57
N GLY A 504 -33.00 -0.78 11.49
CA GLY A 504 -31.77 -1.22 10.83
C GLY A 504 -30.54 -1.17 11.75
N LEU A 505 -29.39 -0.88 11.16
CA LEU A 505 -28.11 -0.75 11.89
C LEU A 505 -27.99 0.62 12.57
N SER A 506 -27.36 0.67 13.73
CA SER A 506 -26.87 1.91 14.34
C SER A 506 -25.65 2.48 13.58
N THR A 507 -25.29 3.74 13.83
CA THR A 507 -24.05 4.34 13.28
C THR A 507 -22.79 3.99 14.05
N GLU A 508 -22.95 3.60 15.31
CA GLU A 508 -21.89 3.16 16.22
C GLU A 508 -21.96 1.64 16.40
N PRO A 509 -20.81 0.96 16.63
CA PRO A 509 -20.79 -0.47 16.89
C PRO A 509 -21.28 -0.79 18.31
N ASP A 510 -21.98 -1.91 18.45
CA ASP A 510 -22.47 -2.44 19.74
C ASP A 510 -21.40 -3.28 20.45
N TYR A 511 -20.58 -3.99 19.66
CA TYR A 511 -19.47 -4.80 20.17
C TYR A 511 -18.17 -4.53 19.43
N THR A 512 -17.06 -4.63 20.16
CA THR A 512 -15.69 -4.59 19.64
C THR A 512 -14.95 -5.85 20.04
N ILE A 513 -14.32 -6.49 19.06
CA ILE A 513 -13.41 -7.61 19.24
C ILE A 513 -12.00 -7.10 18.93
N GLN A 514 -11.15 -7.05 19.95
CA GLN A 514 -9.79 -6.55 19.85
C GLN A 514 -8.91 -7.35 20.82
N PHE A 515 -7.98 -8.13 20.30
CA PHE A 515 -7.17 -9.00 21.13
C PHE A 515 -6.10 -8.25 21.91
N ASP A 516 -5.76 -8.80 23.07
CA ASP A 516 -4.70 -8.27 23.91
C ASP A 516 -3.29 -8.53 23.32
N ALA A 517 -2.27 -8.03 24.01
CA ALA A 517 -0.88 -8.12 23.56
C ALA A 517 -0.36 -9.56 23.37
N SER A 518 -1.04 -10.59 23.89
CA SER A 518 -0.62 -12.00 23.73
C SER A 518 -0.97 -12.60 22.37
N LEU A 519 -1.94 -12.00 21.67
CA LEU A 519 -2.47 -12.45 20.37
C LEU A 519 -2.45 -11.33 19.33
N ASN A 520 -1.80 -10.21 19.65
CA ASN A 520 -1.72 -9.01 18.82
C ASN A 520 -0.28 -8.83 18.30
N HIS A 521 0.09 -9.66 17.33
CA HIS A 521 1.42 -9.66 16.71
C HIS A 521 1.25 -9.58 15.19
N ASN A 522 1.18 -8.36 14.65
CA ASN A 522 0.89 -8.11 13.23
C ASN A 522 -0.39 -8.85 12.76
N THR A 523 -1.37 -9.01 13.68
CA THR A 523 -2.50 -9.93 13.51
C THR A 523 -3.44 -9.52 12.38
N GLN A 524 -3.56 -8.22 12.10
CA GLN A 524 -4.52 -7.67 11.14
C GLN A 524 -5.92 -8.24 11.32
N LEU A 525 -6.37 -8.28 12.58
CA LEU A 525 -7.66 -8.86 12.93
C LEU A 525 -8.78 -8.20 12.11
N GLY A 526 -9.62 -9.02 11.48
CA GLY A 526 -10.63 -8.55 10.53
C GLY A 526 -10.17 -8.49 9.07
N GLU A 527 -8.99 -9.01 8.72
CA GLU A 527 -8.60 -9.19 7.31
C GLU A 527 -9.54 -10.17 6.59
N VAL A 528 -9.81 -11.33 7.19
CA VAL A 528 -10.71 -12.35 6.63
C VAL A 528 -11.82 -12.66 7.63
N LEU A 529 -13.08 -12.41 7.25
CA LEU A 529 -14.26 -12.76 8.03
C LEU A 529 -15.11 -13.82 7.32
N ARG A 530 -15.52 -14.85 8.05
CA ARG A 530 -16.47 -15.86 7.61
C ARG A 530 -17.42 -16.19 8.75
N VAL A 531 -18.54 -16.82 8.41
CA VAL A 531 -19.51 -17.30 9.38
C VAL A 531 -19.78 -18.77 9.15
N ALA A 532 -19.87 -19.52 10.24
CA ALA A 532 -20.23 -20.93 10.25
C ALA A 532 -20.61 -21.29 11.69
N ASP A 533 -21.48 -22.27 11.87
CA ASP A 533 -21.60 -22.91 13.17
C ASP A 533 -20.21 -23.48 13.55
N LEU A 534 -19.68 -23.23 14.75
CA LEU A 534 -18.38 -23.80 15.15
C LEU A 534 -18.50 -24.81 16.29
N ASN A 535 -19.54 -24.68 17.10
CA ASN A 535 -19.72 -25.44 18.34
C ASN A 535 -20.81 -26.54 18.24
N GLY A 536 -21.53 -26.62 17.10
CA GLY A 536 -22.59 -27.58 16.82
C GLY A 536 -23.97 -27.18 17.38
N ASP A 537 -24.17 -25.93 17.79
CA ASP A 537 -25.43 -25.46 18.37
C ASP A 537 -26.48 -25.01 17.33
N SER A 538 -26.18 -25.20 16.04
CA SER A 538 -27.02 -24.79 14.90
C SER A 538 -27.18 -23.27 14.74
N ARG A 539 -26.31 -22.47 15.38
CA ARG A 539 -26.22 -21.02 15.18
C ARG A 539 -24.91 -20.69 14.48
N LEU A 540 -24.91 -19.60 13.71
CA LEU A 540 -23.70 -19.15 13.04
C LEU A 540 -22.80 -18.45 14.04
N ASP A 541 -21.52 -18.77 14.01
CA ASP A 541 -20.46 -18.13 14.78
C ASP A 541 -19.51 -17.39 13.83
N LEU A 542 -18.68 -16.52 14.40
CA LEU A 542 -17.71 -15.76 13.62
C LEU A 542 -16.38 -16.51 13.53
N LEU A 543 -15.89 -16.69 12.31
CA LEU A 543 -14.55 -17.14 11.98
C LEU A 543 -13.71 -15.97 11.45
N ILE A 544 -12.54 -15.78 12.04
CA ILE A 544 -11.60 -14.72 11.66
C ILE A 544 -10.30 -15.37 11.21
N GLY A 545 -9.96 -15.21 9.93
CA GLY A 545 -8.66 -15.55 9.39
C GLY A 545 -7.69 -14.39 9.58
N ALA A 546 -6.51 -14.69 10.09
CA ALA A 546 -5.44 -13.73 10.32
C ALA A 546 -4.17 -14.21 9.61
N PRO A 547 -4.13 -14.19 8.26
CA PRO A 547 -3.00 -14.73 7.50
C PRO A 547 -1.69 -13.98 7.78
N SER A 548 -1.79 -12.72 8.20
CA SER A 548 -0.65 -11.87 8.54
C SER A 548 -0.09 -12.12 9.95
N TYR A 549 -0.78 -12.93 10.77
CA TYR A 549 -0.37 -13.22 12.14
C TYR A 549 1.06 -13.73 12.21
N GLU A 550 1.85 -13.07 13.07
CA GLU A 550 3.20 -13.50 13.39
C GLU A 550 3.18 -14.47 14.57
N LEU A 551 3.55 -15.73 14.28
CA LEU A 551 3.63 -16.76 15.30
C LEU A 551 4.89 -16.56 16.13
N GLN A 552 4.73 -16.22 17.41
CA GLN A 552 5.84 -15.98 18.32
C GLN A 552 6.60 -17.26 18.69
N ALA A 553 7.91 -17.12 18.92
CA ALA A 553 8.73 -18.19 19.47
C ALA A 553 8.19 -18.63 20.86
N ASN A 554 7.90 -19.91 21.00
CA ASN A 554 7.66 -20.58 22.27
C ASN A 554 8.59 -21.80 22.36
N ASN A 555 8.54 -22.61 23.43
CA ASN A 555 9.38 -23.81 23.56
C ASN A 555 9.19 -24.88 22.45
N THR A 556 8.26 -24.69 21.50
CA THR A 556 8.04 -25.54 20.32
C THR A 556 8.57 -24.94 19.00
N CYS A 557 8.88 -23.65 18.95
CA CYS A 557 9.50 -22.97 17.80
C CYS A 557 10.77 -22.22 18.23
N SER A 558 11.91 -22.51 17.59
CA SER A 558 13.19 -21.84 17.91
C SER A 558 13.26 -20.37 17.51
N SER A 559 12.32 -19.88 16.69
CA SER A 559 12.24 -18.50 16.17
C SER A 559 10.80 -18.11 15.84
N SER A 560 10.46 -16.83 15.95
CA SER A 560 9.16 -16.31 15.50
C SER A 560 9.03 -16.44 13.97
N LEU A 561 7.81 -16.68 13.49
CA LEU A 561 7.49 -16.89 12.07
C LEU A 561 6.55 -15.78 11.58
N ALA A 562 7.11 -14.84 10.81
CA ALA A 562 6.35 -13.76 10.19
C ALA A 562 5.28 -14.29 9.24
N GLN A 563 4.05 -13.78 9.33
CA GLN A 563 2.91 -14.16 8.48
C GLN A 563 2.71 -15.69 8.35
N ALA A 564 2.96 -16.41 9.44
CA ALA A 564 2.63 -17.83 9.49
C ALA A 564 1.11 -18.03 9.40
N GLY A 565 0.35 -17.09 9.97
CA GLY A 565 -1.09 -17.05 9.94
C GLY A 565 -1.75 -17.81 11.10
N ALA A 566 -2.98 -17.43 11.41
CA ALA A 566 -3.81 -18.04 12.43
C ALA A 566 -5.29 -17.98 12.05
N VAL A 567 -6.11 -18.78 12.72
CA VAL A 567 -7.58 -18.71 12.65
C VAL A 567 -8.15 -18.59 14.04
N PHE A 568 -9.10 -17.68 14.21
CA PHE A 568 -9.79 -17.42 15.46
C PHE A 568 -11.29 -17.66 15.30
N GLY A 569 -11.93 -18.24 16.32
CA GLY A 569 -13.38 -18.46 16.37
C GLY A 569 -14.00 -17.73 17.55
N ILE A 570 -15.12 -17.06 17.32
CA ILE A 570 -15.92 -16.34 18.32
C ILE A 570 -17.36 -16.85 18.26
N TYR A 571 -17.84 -17.45 19.35
CA TYR A 571 -19.19 -17.98 19.41
C TYR A 571 -20.22 -16.87 19.60
N SER A 572 -21.29 -16.94 18.81
CA SER A 572 -22.47 -16.07 18.96
C SER A 572 -23.21 -16.41 20.26
N ARG A 573 -23.79 -15.40 20.93
CA ARG A 573 -24.44 -15.60 22.24
C ARG A 573 -25.55 -14.58 22.46
N PRO A 574 -26.61 -14.91 23.24
CA PRO A 574 -27.70 -13.96 23.52
C PRO A 574 -27.25 -12.66 24.19
N GLN A 575 -26.16 -12.73 24.95
CA GLN A 575 -25.54 -11.57 25.58
C GLN A 575 -24.03 -11.75 25.61
N GLN A 576 -23.31 -10.68 25.35
CA GLN A 576 -21.85 -10.65 25.36
C GLN A 576 -21.31 -9.39 26.04
N THR A 577 -20.02 -9.40 26.32
CA THR A 577 -19.31 -8.21 26.77
C THR A 577 -19.10 -7.25 25.59
N PRO A 578 -19.34 -5.93 25.75
CA PRO A 578 -19.11 -4.94 24.68
C PRO A 578 -17.69 -4.97 24.10
N LEU A 579 -16.69 -5.36 24.90
CA LEU A 579 -15.32 -5.60 24.46
C LEU A 579 -14.93 -7.06 24.69
N LEU A 580 -14.45 -7.74 23.65
CA LEU A 580 -13.95 -9.10 23.69
C LEU A 580 -12.46 -9.11 23.35
N THR A 581 -11.63 -9.56 24.28
CA THR A 581 -10.15 -9.52 24.17
C THR A 581 -9.50 -10.87 23.93
N HIS A 582 -10.27 -11.96 23.96
CA HIS A 582 -9.78 -13.32 23.71
C HIS A 582 -10.80 -14.12 22.91
N PRO A 583 -10.35 -14.90 21.93
CA PRO A 583 -11.23 -15.75 21.15
C PRO A 583 -11.66 -16.98 21.95
N ASP A 584 -12.79 -17.55 21.54
CA ASP A 584 -13.25 -18.85 22.07
C ASP A 584 -12.40 -20.01 21.55
N LEU A 585 -11.82 -19.83 20.36
CA LEU A 585 -10.96 -20.79 19.70
C LEU A 585 -9.83 -20.07 18.95
N HIS A 586 -8.61 -20.60 19.03
CA HIS A 586 -7.52 -20.23 18.12
C HIS A 586 -6.84 -21.48 17.55
N ILE A 587 -6.53 -21.46 16.27
CA ILE A 587 -5.96 -22.58 15.52
C ILE A 587 -4.72 -22.09 14.77
N TYR A 588 -3.65 -22.87 14.88
CA TYR A 588 -2.42 -22.68 14.13
C TYR A 588 -2.22 -23.88 13.20
N ALA A 589 -1.47 -23.68 12.11
CA ALA A 589 -0.99 -24.80 11.31
C ALA A 589 -0.13 -25.75 12.18
N HIS A 590 -0.24 -27.06 11.95
CA HIS A 590 0.58 -28.05 12.67
C HIS A 590 2.06 -28.02 12.24
N ASP A 591 2.34 -27.49 11.04
CA ASP A 591 3.65 -27.26 10.47
C ASP A 591 3.79 -25.80 10.01
N PRO A 592 3.78 -24.84 10.94
CA PRO A 592 3.80 -23.43 10.59
C PRO A 592 5.13 -23.09 9.90
N SER A 593 5.05 -22.26 8.86
CA SER A 593 6.21 -21.68 8.19
C SER A 593 6.00 -20.18 8.00
N ALA A 594 7.09 -19.41 7.98
CA ALA A 594 7.00 -18.00 7.65
C ALA A 594 6.33 -17.81 6.28
N TYR A 595 5.47 -16.80 6.17
CA TYR A 595 4.72 -16.45 4.95
C TYR A 595 3.80 -17.55 4.42
N ALA A 596 3.41 -18.52 5.24
CA ALA A 596 2.41 -19.52 4.85
C ALA A 596 1.03 -18.88 4.57
N ASN A 597 0.73 -17.75 5.23
CA ASN A 597 -0.57 -17.08 5.15
C ASN A 597 -1.73 -18.00 5.55
N PHE A 598 -1.54 -18.83 6.58
CA PHE A 598 -2.59 -19.72 7.08
C PHE A 598 -3.82 -18.93 7.55
N GLY A 599 -5.00 -19.30 7.07
CA GLY A 599 -6.22 -18.54 7.34
C GLY A 599 -6.59 -17.53 6.25
N LYS A 600 -5.86 -17.51 5.11
CA LYS A 600 -6.19 -16.61 3.99
C LYS A 600 -7.54 -16.93 3.35
N SER A 601 -7.92 -18.21 3.32
CA SER A 601 -9.23 -18.69 2.91
C SER A 601 -9.78 -19.68 3.95
N LEU A 602 -11.09 -19.61 4.18
CA LEU A 602 -11.79 -20.35 5.23
C LEU A 602 -13.15 -20.83 4.74
N THR A 603 -13.49 -22.08 5.05
CA THR A 603 -14.85 -22.61 4.89
C THR A 603 -15.09 -23.75 5.89
N VAL A 604 -16.34 -24.01 6.25
CA VAL A 604 -16.73 -25.17 7.06
C VAL A 604 -17.68 -26.02 6.23
N ASP A 605 -17.39 -27.31 6.13
CA ASP A 605 -18.21 -28.26 5.37
C ASP A 605 -18.27 -29.62 6.08
N THR A 606 -19.08 -30.54 5.58
CA THR A 606 -19.18 -31.92 6.07
C THR A 606 -18.30 -32.85 5.24
N ILE A 607 -17.18 -33.30 5.80
CA ILE A 607 -16.22 -34.21 5.14
C ILE A 607 -16.18 -35.53 5.89
N ASN A 608 -16.47 -36.64 5.19
CA ASN A 608 -16.57 -37.99 5.77
C ASN A 608 -17.55 -38.07 6.96
N GLY A 609 -18.66 -37.34 6.89
CA GLY A 609 -19.68 -37.30 7.94
C GLY A 609 -19.31 -36.50 9.18
N GLN A 610 -18.20 -35.76 9.14
CA GLN A 610 -17.77 -34.87 10.22
C GLN A 610 -17.79 -33.42 9.77
N ARG A 611 -18.12 -32.50 10.68
CA ARG A 611 -17.99 -31.06 10.43
C ARG A 611 -16.50 -30.70 10.45
N THR A 612 -16.03 -30.15 9.35
CA THR A 612 -14.61 -29.90 9.10
C THR A 612 -14.41 -28.44 8.70
N LEU A 613 -13.57 -27.75 9.45
CA LEU A 613 -13.02 -26.46 9.04
C LEU A 613 -11.89 -26.71 8.04
N VAL A 614 -12.02 -26.13 6.86
CA VAL A 614 -11.00 -26.15 5.80
C VAL A 614 -10.32 -24.79 5.76
N VAL A 615 -8.99 -24.79 5.90
CA VAL A 615 -8.16 -23.59 5.99
C VAL A 615 -7.10 -23.60 4.89
N GLY A 616 -7.04 -22.52 4.11
CA GLY A 616 -6.00 -22.30 3.12
C GLY A 616 -4.77 -21.59 3.67
N ALA A 617 -3.61 -21.98 3.17
CA ALA A 617 -2.30 -21.36 3.40
C ALA A 617 -1.57 -21.25 2.05
N PRO A 618 -2.00 -20.32 1.17
CA PRO A 618 -1.49 -20.23 -0.21
C PRO A 618 0.01 -19.90 -0.28
N GLY A 619 0.57 -19.31 0.77
CA GLY A 619 1.99 -18.99 0.82
C GLY A 619 2.90 -20.14 1.27
N PHE A 620 2.33 -21.29 1.62
CA PHE A 620 3.12 -22.44 2.10
C PHE A 620 4.16 -22.88 1.06
N LYS A 621 5.40 -23.06 1.51
CA LYS A 621 6.52 -23.53 0.69
C LYS A 621 6.65 -25.05 0.76
N SER A 622 6.70 -25.71 -0.40
CA SER A 622 6.84 -27.16 -0.51
C SER A 622 8.17 -27.54 -1.15
N GLY A 623 9.16 -27.93 -0.33
CA GLY A 623 10.52 -28.24 -0.81
C GLY A 623 11.13 -27.04 -1.56
N PRO A 624 11.54 -27.19 -2.84
CA PRO A 624 12.08 -26.09 -3.64
C PRO A 624 11.01 -25.17 -4.26
N ASN A 625 9.71 -25.44 -4.04
CA ASN A 625 8.61 -24.70 -4.64
C ASN A 625 8.08 -23.63 -3.67
N PRO A 626 8.49 -22.35 -3.81
CA PRO A 626 7.88 -21.26 -3.06
C PRO A 626 6.41 -21.06 -3.47
N LEU A 627 5.57 -20.64 -2.52
CA LEU A 627 4.12 -20.44 -2.67
C LEU A 627 3.44 -21.61 -3.41
N ALA A 628 3.82 -22.84 -3.09
CA ALA A 628 3.10 -24.01 -3.60
C ALA A 628 1.67 -24.05 -3.03
N GLY A 629 1.53 -23.55 -1.81
CA GLY A 629 0.28 -23.49 -1.07
C GLY A 629 -0.10 -24.82 -0.45
N LYS A 630 -0.98 -24.76 0.55
CA LYS A 630 -1.45 -25.91 1.30
C LYS A 630 -2.87 -25.67 1.82
N ILE A 631 -3.66 -26.73 1.85
CA ILE A 631 -4.99 -26.76 2.47
C ILE A 631 -4.94 -27.70 3.67
N TYR A 632 -5.57 -27.29 4.77
CA TYR A 632 -5.68 -28.05 6.00
C TYR A 632 -7.15 -28.32 6.31
N GLY A 633 -7.48 -29.53 6.75
CA GLY A 633 -8.80 -29.86 7.31
C GLY A 633 -8.69 -30.13 8.80
N PHE A 634 -9.56 -29.50 9.60
CA PHE A 634 -9.66 -29.71 11.04
C PHE A 634 -11.07 -30.16 11.41
N THR A 635 -11.18 -31.29 12.09
CA THR A 635 -12.47 -31.76 12.59
C THR A 635 -12.91 -30.91 13.79
N LEU A 636 -14.14 -30.39 13.74
CA LEU A 636 -14.75 -29.57 14.81
C LEU A 636 -15.45 -30.41 15.90
N SER A 637 -15.20 -31.72 15.96
CA SER A 637 -15.88 -32.64 16.89
C SER A 637 -15.52 -32.45 18.36
N SER A 638 -14.46 -31.68 18.66
CA SER A 638 -14.08 -31.26 20.01
C SER A 638 -13.96 -29.74 20.05
N ILE A 639 -14.91 -29.10 20.74
CA ILE A 639 -15.06 -27.65 20.92
C ILE A 639 -13.78 -26.98 21.46
N ALA A 640 -12.94 -27.74 22.19
CA ALA A 640 -11.77 -27.21 22.88
C ALA A 640 -10.45 -27.33 22.08
N ALA A 641 -10.37 -28.19 21.07
CA ALA A 641 -9.15 -28.40 20.28
C ALA A 641 -9.47 -29.09 18.94
N PRO A 642 -9.60 -28.34 17.84
CA PRO A 642 -9.79 -28.90 16.51
C PRO A 642 -8.64 -29.83 16.16
N THR A 643 -8.96 -31.05 15.73
CA THR A 643 -7.95 -32.07 15.43
C THR A 643 -7.64 -32.06 13.93
N PRO A 644 -6.36 -32.05 13.51
CA PRO A 644 -6.00 -32.18 12.10
C PRO A 644 -6.57 -33.48 11.51
N GLN A 645 -7.32 -33.37 10.40
CA GLN A 645 -7.95 -34.47 9.70
C GLN A 645 -7.16 -34.85 8.43
N PHE A 646 -6.79 -33.85 7.63
CA PHE A 646 -6.02 -34.02 6.41
C PHE A 646 -5.25 -32.75 6.07
N ASN A 647 -4.31 -32.87 5.14
CA ASN A 647 -3.77 -31.72 4.42
C ASN A 647 -3.51 -32.08 2.96
N ILE A 648 -3.53 -31.07 2.09
CA ILE A 648 -3.25 -31.19 0.65
C ILE A 648 -2.23 -30.12 0.31
N VAL A 649 -1.10 -30.50 -0.28
CA VAL A 649 0.01 -29.59 -0.59
C VAL A 649 0.13 -29.42 -2.09
N GLY A 650 0.34 -28.18 -2.53
CA GLY A 650 0.74 -27.91 -3.91
C GLY A 650 2.11 -28.53 -4.24
N THR A 651 2.30 -28.84 -5.51
CA THR A 651 3.49 -29.54 -6.02
C THR A 651 4.32 -28.69 -6.97
N SER A 652 3.84 -27.49 -7.32
CA SER A 652 4.47 -26.62 -8.30
C SER A 652 4.77 -25.24 -7.71
N LYS A 653 5.86 -24.63 -8.19
CA LYS A 653 6.23 -23.25 -7.87
C LYS A 653 5.06 -22.31 -8.19
N PHE A 654 4.71 -21.45 -7.24
CA PHE A 654 3.66 -20.44 -7.37
C PHE A 654 2.25 -20.99 -7.66
N GLN A 655 1.98 -22.24 -7.29
CA GLN A 655 0.64 -22.83 -7.44
C GLN A 655 -0.39 -22.20 -6.49
N GLN A 656 0.04 -21.67 -5.34
CA GLN A 656 -0.78 -20.99 -4.33
C GLN A 656 -2.04 -21.78 -3.94
N LEU A 657 -1.93 -23.10 -3.80
CA LEU A 657 -3.07 -23.93 -3.39
C LEU A 657 -3.66 -23.43 -2.06
N GLY A 658 -4.97 -23.20 -2.03
CA GLY A 658 -5.68 -22.65 -0.87
C GLY A 658 -5.81 -21.12 -0.86
N GLN A 659 -5.58 -20.45 -2.00
CA GLN A 659 -5.89 -19.02 -2.18
C GLN A 659 -7.38 -18.71 -2.02
#